data_AF-H0G6X9-F1
#
_entry.id   AF-H0G6X9-F1
#
_cell.length_a   1.000
_cell.length_b   1.000
_cell.length_c   1.000
_cell.angle_alpha   90.00
_cell.angle_beta   90.00
_cell.angle_gamma   90.00
#
_symmetry.space_group_name_H-M   'P 1'
#
loop_
_entity.id
_entity.type
_entity.pdbx_description
1 polymer ?
#
loop_
_entity_poly.entity_id
_entity_poly.type
_entity_poly.pdbx_seq_one_letter_code
_entity_poly.pdbx_strand_id
1 'polypeptide(L)'
;MAKKQAAGPEQMSRIEGGPAFGYRALPGVADEMLDARGNVRPVWQRLLATLGRMDETDLANRFARADRYLRDAGVFYRAYGKENSERSWPLSHIPVLIDEAEWATVSAGLVQRAELLERVLADVYGENRLVKAGLLPPALIASNPEFLRPIVGLEPANGHFLHFCSFEIGRGPDGNWWVLSDRTEAPSGAGFALENRVATTRAFSDLYAESHVHRLAGFFGAFRDTLQGHKQHADDRIAVLSPGIANETYFEHAYIARYLGFMLLEGEDLTVVDGRVMVRTVAGLKPVGVLWRRLDASFADPLELNQSSHIGTPGIVEALRAGSVSIVNALGSGILETRAFLAFLPAICRYILGEEQKLPSIATWWCGQEAERRHVAGNIERMVIGPAYSTRPFFDDEGQSVLGASFRESAGTSIGEWLAADGGKLVGQEVVTLSTTPAWVHGRLTPRPMSLRVFAARTRDGWQIMPGGFARIGSGDDVAAIAMQAGGTAADVWIVSAKPVDRTTLLPAEESFTRNLPGSLPSRAADNLFWLGRYIERAEGALRVLRAWHGRFAESADPNMPLLKDVSDYLAVLGISTGEPVPDSLLSSIDSALFSAGNIRDRFSPDGWLALNDLSRTARKFHATVQAGDDATHAMTILLRKLAGFAGLVHENMYRFTGWRFLSIGRYLERGLHMTGLLGHMSGPEAPDGAYDMLLEIGDSVMTHRRRYNVNTAAPTVTDLLALDPLNPRSVLYQLNEIKKEVELLPNAFVNGQMSPFYRETMRLHSGLAIMTPEQMDRAVYRRLMQDLEHLSELLAQTYLG
;
A
#
# COMPACT_ATOMS: atom_id res chain seq x y z
N MET A 1 28.28 55.02 -23.16
CA MET A 1 29.38 54.14 -23.62
C MET A 1 29.98 53.43 -22.42
N ALA A 2 29.70 52.14 -22.25
CA ALA A 2 30.55 51.20 -21.50
C ALA A 2 30.08 49.78 -21.83
N LYS A 3 30.98 48.96 -22.38
CA LYS A 3 30.73 47.64 -22.97
C LYS A 3 30.41 46.59 -21.89
N LYS A 4 29.31 45.84 -22.09
CA LYS A 4 29.13 44.48 -21.51
C LYS A 4 30.15 43.55 -22.17
N GLN A 5 31.12 43.07 -21.41
CA GLN A 5 31.97 41.94 -21.81
C GLN A 5 31.25 40.64 -21.46
N ALA A 6 30.99 39.84 -22.49
CA ALA A 6 30.57 38.45 -22.35
C ALA A 6 31.77 37.62 -21.86
N ALA A 7 31.58 36.84 -20.79
CA ALA A 7 32.53 35.82 -20.38
C ALA A 7 32.41 34.61 -21.32
N GLY A 8 33.54 34.15 -21.87
CA GLY A 8 33.62 33.01 -22.78
C GLY A 8 33.55 31.63 -22.08
N PRO A 9 33.49 30.52 -22.84
CA PRO A 9 33.08 29.20 -22.35
C PRO A 9 34.15 28.38 -21.60
N GLU A 10 35.34 28.92 -21.29
CA GLU A 10 36.50 28.10 -20.90
C GLU A 10 36.90 28.16 -19.40
N GLN A 11 36.05 28.65 -18.49
CA GLN A 11 36.40 28.81 -17.06
C GLN A 11 35.46 28.09 -16.06
N MET A 12 34.95 26.91 -16.40
CA MET A 12 34.13 26.08 -15.49
C MET A 12 34.84 24.81 -14.96
N SER A 13 36.18 24.73 -15.03
CA SER A 13 36.91 23.48 -14.76
C SER A 13 37.49 23.31 -13.35
N ARG A 14 37.21 24.18 -12.37
CA ARG A 14 37.51 23.91 -10.94
C ARG A 14 36.48 24.56 -10.04
N ILE A 15 35.67 23.73 -9.37
CA ILE A 15 34.81 24.17 -8.26
C ILE A 15 35.73 24.39 -7.06
N GLU A 16 36.35 25.56 -6.96
CA GLU A 16 36.96 26.05 -5.71
C GLU A 16 35.98 27.05 -5.09
N GLY A 17 35.25 26.64 -4.05
CA GLY A 17 34.42 27.55 -3.26
C GLY A 17 33.35 26.87 -2.40
N GLY A 18 33.74 26.46 -1.20
CA GLY A 18 32.82 26.10 -0.10
C GLY A 18 33.20 24.79 0.61
N PRO A 19 33.35 24.75 1.95
CA PRO A 19 33.60 23.52 2.71
C PRO A 19 32.49 22.46 2.59
N ALA A 20 31.38 22.78 1.91
CA ALA A 20 30.17 21.96 1.80
C ALA A 20 30.18 20.86 0.73
N PHE A 21 31.11 20.83 -0.25
CA PHE A 21 31.07 19.74 -1.25
C PHE A 21 32.16 18.70 -1.16
N GLY A 22 33.44 19.05 -0.97
CA GLY A 22 34.53 18.11 -0.58
C GLY A 22 34.59 16.73 -1.28
N TYR A 23 33.85 16.55 -2.37
CA TYR A 23 33.39 15.24 -2.84
C TYR A 23 34.51 14.60 -3.62
N ARG A 24 34.80 13.35 -3.28
CA ARG A 24 35.84 12.56 -3.94
C ARG A 24 35.27 11.19 -4.23
N ALA A 25 35.33 10.79 -5.49
CA ALA A 25 35.03 9.43 -5.88
C ALA A 25 35.99 8.46 -5.17
N LEU A 26 35.52 7.24 -4.93
CA LEU A 26 36.35 6.19 -4.35
C LEU A 26 37.41 5.71 -5.39
N PRO A 27 38.67 5.47 -4.99
CA PRO A 27 39.71 5.03 -5.91
C PRO A 27 39.33 3.71 -6.60
N GLY A 28 39.42 3.67 -7.93
CA GLY A 28 39.15 2.46 -8.72
C GLY A 28 37.68 2.08 -8.86
N VAL A 29 36.75 2.97 -8.46
CA VAL A 29 35.30 2.77 -8.56
C VAL A 29 34.71 3.84 -9.48
N ALA A 30 33.79 3.44 -10.36
CA ALA A 30 33.07 4.37 -11.22
C ALA A 30 32.16 5.29 -10.38
N ASP A 31 31.99 6.55 -10.80
CA ASP A 31 31.12 7.50 -10.11
C ASP A 31 30.09 8.10 -11.08
N GLU A 32 28.86 8.27 -10.60
CA GLU A 32 27.76 8.82 -11.39
C GLU A 32 27.86 10.33 -11.55
N MET A 33 28.54 11.06 -10.65
CA MET A 33 28.72 12.51 -10.73
C MET A 33 30.06 12.90 -11.39
N LEU A 34 31.13 12.17 -11.08
CA LEU A 34 32.47 12.40 -11.60
C LEU A 34 32.82 11.44 -12.74
N ASP A 35 33.44 11.94 -13.81
CA ASP A 35 34.01 11.11 -14.87
C ASP A 35 35.34 10.45 -14.42
N ALA A 36 35.88 9.55 -15.26
CA ALA A 36 37.15 8.86 -14.96
C ALA A 36 38.37 9.80 -14.83
N ARG A 37 38.25 11.07 -15.24
CA ARG A 37 39.28 12.12 -15.10
C ARG A 37 39.02 12.99 -13.86
N GLY A 38 37.95 12.75 -13.12
CA GLY A 38 37.53 13.52 -11.95
C GLY A 38 36.74 14.78 -12.27
N ASN A 39 36.32 15.02 -13.52
CA ASN A 39 35.49 16.17 -13.86
C ASN A 39 34.01 15.88 -13.56
N VAL A 40 33.27 16.91 -13.18
CA VAL A 40 31.82 16.83 -13.03
C VAL A 40 31.18 16.59 -14.40
N ARG A 41 30.41 15.50 -14.53
CA ARG A 41 29.66 15.18 -15.74
C ARG A 41 28.65 16.29 -16.06
N PRO A 42 28.45 16.66 -17.35
CA PRO A 42 27.60 17.78 -17.74
C PRO A 42 26.19 17.78 -17.11
N VAL A 43 25.57 16.60 -17.04
CA VAL A 43 24.21 16.42 -16.50
C VAL A 43 24.09 16.87 -15.03
N TRP A 44 25.17 16.79 -14.24
CA TRP A 44 25.20 17.16 -12.82
C TRP A 44 25.50 18.63 -12.55
N GLN A 45 26.08 19.35 -13.53
CA GLN A 45 26.59 20.71 -13.31
C GLN A 45 25.50 21.68 -12.85
N ARG A 46 24.29 21.56 -13.38
CA ARG A 46 23.17 22.43 -13.00
C ARG A 46 22.72 22.20 -11.56
N LEU A 47 22.56 20.94 -11.15
CA LEU A 47 22.20 20.59 -9.78
C LEU A 47 23.27 21.13 -8.82
N LEU A 48 24.55 20.90 -9.10
CA LEU A 48 25.63 21.41 -8.25
C LEU A 48 25.70 22.94 -8.20
N ALA A 49 25.50 23.63 -9.32
CA ALA A 49 25.45 25.09 -9.34
C ALA A 49 24.29 25.64 -8.50
N THR A 50 23.15 24.94 -8.49
CA THR A 50 21.98 25.29 -7.67
C THR A 50 22.24 25.01 -6.19
N LEU A 51 22.77 23.83 -5.85
CA LEU A 51 23.13 23.48 -4.47
C LEU A 51 24.21 24.40 -3.90
N GLY A 52 25.19 24.80 -4.71
CA GLY A 52 26.26 25.73 -4.32
C GLY A 52 25.82 27.17 -4.04
N ARG A 53 24.58 27.54 -4.41
CA ARG A 53 23.99 28.85 -4.09
C ARG A 53 23.14 28.82 -2.82
N MET A 54 22.84 27.64 -2.28
CA MET A 54 22.00 27.49 -1.09
C MET A 54 22.84 27.48 0.17
N ASP A 55 22.33 28.09 1.23
CA ASP A 55 22.88 27.86 2.56
C ASP A 55 22.37 26.52 3.16
N GLU A 56 22.95 26.11 4.29
CA GLU A 56 22.59 24.87 4.96
C GLU A 56 21.13 24.86 5.44
N THR A 57 20.59 26.02 5.81
CA THR A 57 19.23 26.16 6.33
C THR A 57 18.20 25.99 5.21
N ASP A 58 18.44 26.60 4.05
CA ASP A 58 17.63 26.46 2.85
C ASP A 58 17.57 25.01 2.38
N LEU A 59 18.72 24.33 2.37
CA LEU A 59 18.80 22.93 1.98
C LEU A 59 18.05 22.02 2.96
N ALA A 60 18.26 22.21 4.27
CA ALA A 60 17.54 21.48 5.32
C ALA A 60 16.02 21.70 5.23
N ASN A 61 15.58 22.93 4.93
CA ASN A 61 14.16 23.26 4.75
C ASN A 61 13.54 22.55 3.55
N ARG A 62 14.29 22.42 2.44
CA ARG A 62 13.85 21.69 1.25
C ARG A 62 13.74 20.19 1.52
N PHE A 63 14.71 19.60 2.22
CA PHE A 63 14.68 18.19 2.62
C PHE A 63 13.53 17.89 3.57
N ALA A 64 13.35 18.73 4.60
CA ALA A 64 12.22 18.62 5.52
C ALA A 64 10.86 18.74 4.81
N ARG A 65 10.79 19.48 3.69
CA ARG A 65 9.57 19.58 2.87
C ARG A 65 9.27 18.28 2.12
N ALA A 66 10.29 17.63 1.55
CA ALA A 66 10.13 16.30 0.94
C ALA A 66 9.71 15.25 1.98
N ASP A 67 10.36 15.25 3.15
CA ASP A 67 10.04 14.29 4.21
C ASP A 67 8.63 14.50 4.77
N ARG A 68 8.22 15.76 4.95
CA ARG A 68 6.83 16.08 5.33
C ARG A 68 5.86 15.56 4.29
N TYR A 69 6.11 15.83 3.01
CA TYR A 69 5.24 15.33 1.94
C TYR A 69 5.09 13.81 1.98
N LEU A 70 6.17 13.05 2.09
CA LEU A 70 6.10 11.58 2.13
C LEU A 70 5.34 11.09 3.37
N ARG A 71 5.53 11.73 4.53
CA ARG A 71 4.75 11.42 5.75
C ARG A 71 3.27 11.74 5.59
N ASP A 72 2.95 12.89 5.01
CA ASP A 72 1.57 13.36 4.84
C ASP A 72 0.83 12.55 3.76
N ALA A 73 1.50 12.22 2.65
CA ALA A 73 1.02 11.25 1.66
C ALA A 73 0.94 9.83 2.24
N GLY A 74 1.60 9.62 3.38
CA GLY A 74 1.61 8.37 4.12
C GLY A 74 2.31 7.25 3.35
N VAL A 75 3.47 7.56 2.78
CA VAL A 75 4.38 6.61 2.16
C VAL A 75 5.16 5.90 3.27
N PHE A 76 4.93 4.60 3.44
CA PHE A 76 5.61 3.75 4.41
C PHE A 76 6.03 2.44 3.77
N TYR A 77 6.96 1.76 4.42
CA TYR A 77 7.33 0.39 4.12
C TYR A 77 7.36 -0.42 5.41
N ARG A 78 6.93 -1.68 5.36
CA ARG A 78 7.01 -2.59 6.51
C ARG A 78 8.25 -3.45 6.35
N ALA A 79 9.19 -3.33 7.29
CA ALA A 79 10.31 -4.25 7.37
C ALA A 79 9.90 -5.43 8.27
N TYR A 80 9.89 -6.64 7.72
CA TYR A 80 9.71 -7.85 8.54
C TYR A 80 10.99 -8.08 9.36
N GLY A 81 10.87 -8.08 10.69
CA GLY A 81 11.97 -8.21 11.65
C GLY A 81 11.47 -8.43 13.08
N LYS A 82 12.34 -8.31 14.09
CA LYS A 82 12.00 -8.56 15.52
C LYS A 82 10.86 -7.68 16.07
N GLU A 83 10.59 -6.54 15.43
CA GLU A 83 9.42 -5.70 15.70
C GLU A 83 8.74 -5.37 14.38
N ASN A 84 7.54 -5.92 14.15
CA ASN A 84 6.68 -5.56 13.03
C ASN A 84 6.22 -4.11 13.20
N SER A 85 7.00 -3.16 12.67
CA SER A 85 6.74 -1.73 12.77
C SER A 85 6.73 -1.08 11.38
N GLU A 86 5.73 -0.22 11.14
CA GLU A 86 5.70 0.64 9.95
C GLU A 86 6.82 1.68 10.07
N ARG A 87 7.69 1.76 9.05
CA ARG A 87 8.77 2.75 9.00
C ARG A 87 8.51 3.75 7.88
N SER A 88 8.90 5.01 8.13
CA SER A 88 8.94 6.05 7.10
C SER A 88 9.83 5.60 5.95
N TRP A 89 9.41 5.88 4.72
CA TRP A 89 10.21 5.58 3.54
C TRP A 89 11.55 6.36 3.57
N PRO A 90 12.71 5.68 3.48
CA PRO A 90 14.02 6.30 3.66
C PRO A 90 14.48 7.00 2.38
N LEU A 91 13.97 8.21 2.11
CA LEU A 91 14.34 9.01 0.94
C LEU A 91 15.79 9.51 1.03
N SER A 92 16.58 9.28 -0.02
CA SER A 92 17.79 10.05 -0.29
C SER A 92 17.40 11.33 -1.02
N HIS A 93 17.67 12.48 -0.42
CA HIS A 93 17.22 13.75 -0.97
C HIS A 93 17.93 14.16 -2.24
N ILE A 94 19.13 13.64 -2.53
CA ILE A 94 19.86 13.93 -3.76
C ILE A 94 19.44 12.92 -4.83
N PRO A 95 18.83 13.35 -5.95
CA PRO A 95 18.45 12.47 -7.04
C PRO A 95 19.69 12.01 -7.82
N VAL A 96 19.60 10.85 -8.46
CA VAL A 96 20.60 10.36 -9.42
C VAL A 96 20.27 10.90 -10.80
N LEU A 97 21.21 11.61 -11.45
CA LEU A 97 21.01 12.20 -12.77
C LEU A 97 21.70 11.34 -13.85
N ILE A 98 20.95 11.01 -14.91
CA ILE A 98 21.43 10.24 -16.07
C ILE A 98 21.08 11.01 -17.34
N ASP A 99 22.03 11.07 -18.28
CA ASP A 99 21.85 11.71 -19.57
C ASP A 99 20.89 10.90 -20.48
N GLU A 100 20.01 11.58 -21.21
CA GLU A 100 19.05 10.94 -22.12
C GLU A 100 19.71 10.04 -23.18
N ALA A 101 20.86 10.42 -23.72
CA ALA A 101 21.54 9.62 -24.75
C ALA A 101 22.11 8.32 -24.17
N GLU A 102 22.62 8.38 -22.94
CA GLU A 102 23.03 7.20 -22.20
C GLU A 102 21.83 6.31 -21.88
N TRP A 103 20.74 6.92 -21.40
CA TRP A 103 19.50 6.22 -21.08
C TRP A 103 18.89 5.51 -22.28
N ALA A 104 19.00 6.07 -23.49
CA ALA A 104 18.53 5.44 -24.71
C ALA A 104 19.24 4.10 -24.98
N THR A 105 20.53 4.01 -24.66
CA THR A 105 21.33 2.77 -24.80
C THR A 105 20.88 1.71 -23.79
N VAL A 106 20.74 2.11 -22.51
CA VAL A 106 20.21 1.24 -21.46
C VAL A 106 18.80 0.76 -21.82
N SER A 107 17.95 1.66 -22.29
CA SER A 107 16.58 1.36 -22.68
C SER A 107 16.51 0.34 -23.81
N ALA A 108 17.33 0.49 -24.85
CA ALA A 108 17.39 -0.47 -25.96
C ALA A 108 17.83 -1.87 -25.50
N GLY A 109 18.75 -1.96 -24.54
CA GLY A 109 19.17 -3.22 -23.95
C GLY A 109 18.09 -3.88 -23.10
N LEU A 110 17.38 -3.10 -22.28
CA LEU A 110 16.30 -3.60 -21.45
C LEU A 110 15.06 -4.01 -22.27
N VAL A 111 14.78 -3.34 -23.40
CA VAL A 111 13.75 -3.77 -24.37
C VAL A 111 14.08 -5.14 -24.96
N GLN A 112 15.31 -5.34 -25.43
CA GLN A 112 15.77 -6.64 -25.93
C GLN A 112 15.62 -7.71 -24.83
N ARG A 113 16.03 -7.38 -23.61
CA ARG A 113 15.97 -8.31 -22.48
C ARG A 113 14.54 -8.70 -22.13
N ALA A 114 13.60 -7.75 -22.10
CA ALA A 114 12.19 -8.03 -21.85
C ALA A 114 11.59 -8.94 -22.93
N GLU A 115 11.94 -8.73 -24.21
CA GLU A 115 11.52 -9.58 -25.32
C GLU A 115 12.15 -10.98 -25.26
N LEU A 116 13.43 -11.09 -24.85
CA LEU A 116 14.09 -12.37 -24.63
C LEU A 116 13.35 -13.17 -23.54
N LEU A 117 13.07 -12.53 -22.40
CA LEU A 117 12.38 -13.15 -21.27
C LEU A 117 10.97 -13.61 -21.63
N GLU A 118 10.21 -12.81 -22.39
CA GLU A 118 8.90 -13.19 -22.94
C GLU A 118 9.00 -14.50 -23.73
N ARG A 119 9.96 -14.60 -24.66
CA ARG A 119 10.11 -15.78 -25.51
C ARG A 119 10.60 -17.01 -24.74
N VAL A 120 11.44 -16.82 -23.74
CA VAL A 120 11.86 -17.92 -22.84
C VAL A 120 10.66 -18.47 -22.09
N LEU A 121 9.80 -17.59 -21.53
CA LEU A 121 8.63 -18.03 -20.78
C LEU A 121 7.61 -18.77 -21.66
N ALA A 122 7.35 -18.23 -22.86
CA ALA A 122 6.51 -18.88 -23.85
C ALA A 122 7.04 -20.26 -24.28
N ASP A 123 8.36 -20.43 -24.37
CA ASP A 123 8.96 -21.72 -24.66
C ASP A 123 8.83 -22.70 -23.49
N VAL A 124 9.11 -22.25 -22.27
CA VAL A 124 9.04 -23.07 -21.04
C VAL A 124 7.65 -23.64 -20.81
N TYR A 125 6.59 -22.85 -21.00
CA TYR A 125 5.20 -23.31 -20.84
C TYR A 125 4.58 -23.86 -22.14
N GLY A 126 5.29 -23.75 -23.27
CA GLY A 126 4.85 -24.21 -24.59
C GLY A 126 5.63 -25.43 -25.10
N GLU A 127 6.30 -25.27 -26.24
CA GLU A 127 6.95 -26.37 -26.96
C GLU A 127 8.24 -26.91 -26.31
N ASN A 128 8.81 -26.17 -25.36
CA ASN A 128 10.02 -26.50 -24.63
C ASN A 128 11.23 -26.80 -25.55
N ARG A 129 11.45 -25.94 -26.56
CA ARG A 129 12.54 -26.07 -27.54
C ARG A 129 13.90 -25.79 -26.94
N LEU A 130 14.01 -24.93 -25.93
CA LEU A 130 15.28 -24.61 -25.27
C LEU A 130 15.87 -25.83 -24.56
N VAL A 131 15.02 -26.66 -23.93
CA VAL A 131 15.46 -27.94 -23.37
C VAL A 131 15.79 -28.95 -24.47
N LYS A 132 14.96 -29.06 -25.51
CA LYS A 132 15.21 -29.97 -26.65
C LYS A 132 16.52 -29.66 -27.37
N ALA A 133 16.89 -28.38 -27.46
CA ALA A 133 18.13 -27.92 -28.07
C ALA A 133 19.35 -28.01 -27.11
N GLY A 134 19.15 -28.42 -25.85
CA GLY A 134 20.21 -28.52 -24.85
C GLY A 134 20.72 -27.18 -24.31
N LEU A 135 19.98 -26.08 -24.53
CA LEU A 135 20.32 -24.74 -24.05
C LEU A 135 19.87 -24.50 -22.60
N LEU A 136 18.82 -25.20 -22.16
CA LEU A 136 18.38 -25.21 -20.77
C LEU A 136 18.38 -26.65 -20.22
N PRO A 137 19.04 -26.89 -19.08
CA PRO A 137 18.97 -28.17 -18.38
C PRO A 137 17.53 -28.50 -17.92
N PRO A 138 16.97 -29.69 -18.23
CA PRO A 138 15.62 -30.06 -17.80
C PRO A 138 15.40 -29.96 -16.29
N ALA A 139 16.43 -30.28 -15.50
CA ALA A 139 16.39 -30.25 -14.04
C ALA A 139 16.13 -28.85 -13.48
N LEU A 140 16.58 -27.78 -14.16
CA LEU A 140 16.36 -26.39 -13.73
C LEU A 140 14.90 -25.93 -13.88
N ILE A 141 14.10 -26.62 -14.69
CA ILE A 141 12.68 -26.36 -14.84
C ILE A 141 11.89 -27.33 -13.96
N ALA A 142 12.14 -28.64 -14.08
CA ALA A 142 11.33 -29.66 -13.41
C ALA A 142 11.39 -29.60 -11.88
N SER A 143 12.54 -29.18 -11.33
CA SER A 143 12.74 -29.04 -9.88
C SER A 143 12.47 -27.63 -9.37
N ASN A 144 12.05 -26.71 -10.25
CA ASN A 144 11.85 -25.32 -9.88
C ASN A 144 10.52 -25.14 -9.13
N PRO A 145 10.52 -24.56 -7.92
CA PRO A 145 9.28 -24.29 -7.20
C PRO A 145 8.36 -23.31 -7.94
N GLU A 146 8.92 -22.43 -8.77
CA GLU A 146 8.16 -21.46 -9.56
C GLU A 146 7.55 -22.03 -10.85
N PHE A 147 7.88 -23.29 -11.19
CA PHE A 147 7.30 -23.93 -12.36
C PHE A 147 5.92 -24.51 -12.07
N LEU A 148 4.89 -23.86 -12.60
CA LEU A 148 3.49 -24.21 -12.37
C LEU A 148 2.97 -25.17 -13.43
N ARG A 149 3.06 -26.48 -13.14
CA ARG A 149 2.58 -27.55 -14.03
C ARG A 149 1.15 -27.34 -14.57
N PRO A 150 0.16 -26.85 -13.78
CA PRO A 150 -1.19 -26.60 -14.28
C PRO A 150 -1.31 -25.53 -15.38
N ILE A 151 -0.27 -24.71 -15.57
CA ILE A 151 -0.25 -23.61 -16.55
C ILE A 151 0.37 -24.03 -17.90
N VAL A 152 0.94 -25.23 -18.00
CA VAL A 152 1.56 -25.73 -19.24
C VAL A 152 0.51 -25.84 -20.36
N GLY A 153 0.85 -25.29 -21.53
CA GLY A 153 -0.02 -25.25 -22.71
C GLY A 153 -1.08 -24.14 -22.69
N LEU A 154 -1.13 -23.31 -21.65
CA LEU A 154 -2.05 -22.18 -21.58
C LEU A 154 -1.54 -21.02 -22.43
N GLU A 155 -2.37 -20.55 -23.37
CA GLU A 155 -2.11 -19.36 -24.16
C GLU A 155 -2.77 -18.12 -23.50
N PRO A 156 -2.02 -17.06 -23.16
CA PRO A 156 -2.60 -15.86 -22.56
C PRO A 156 -3.63 -15.20 -23.47
N ALA A 157 -4.81 -14.85 -22.95
CA ALA A 157 -5.89 -14.23 -23.72
C ALA A 157 -5.51 -12.85 -24.33
N ASN A 158 -4.53 -12.18 -23.75
CA ASN A 158 -3.94 -10.92 -24.24
C ASN A 158 -2.73 -11.13 -25.16
N GLY A 159 -2.41 -12.38 -25.52
CA GLY A 159 -1.35 -12.74 -26.47
C GLY A 159 0.08 -12.74 -25.91
N HIS A 160 0.28 -12.37 -24.65
CA HIS A 160 1.62 -12.24 -24.05
C HIS A 160 1.65 -12.74 -22.61
N PHE A 161 2.79 -13.29 -22.17
CA PHE A 161 2.96 -13.70 -20.77
C PHE A 161 3.37 -12.52 -19.88
N LEU A 162 4.29 -11.68 -20.37
CA LEU A 162 4.88 -10.55 -19.65
C LEU A 162 4.34 -9.22 -20.15
N HIS A 163 3.97 -8.37 -19.19
CA HIS A 163 3.39 -7.05 -19.42
C HIS A 163 4.04 -5.96 -18.58
N PHE A 164 4.55 -6.30 -17.40
CA PHE A 164 5.17 -5.36 -16.48
C PHE A 164 6.35 -6.02 -15.76
N CYS A 165 7.57 -5.62 -16.09
CA CYS A 165 8.80 -6.18 -15.53
C CYS A 165 9.59 -5.10 -14.80
N SER A 166 10.51 -5.50 -13.93
CA SER A 166 11.56 -4.60 -13.45
C SER A 166 12.92 -5.25 -13.51
N PHE A 167 13.94 -4.43 -13.73
CA PHE A 167 15.33 -4.83 -13.85
C PHE A 167 16.16 -4.09 -12.83
N GLU A 168 16.95 -4.82 -12.06
CA GLU A 168 18.00 -4.23 -11.23
C GLU A 168 19.26 -4.11 -12.07
N ILE A 169 19.75 -2.88 -12.24
CA ILE A 169 20.97 -2.60 -12.99
C ILE A 169 21.99 -1.86 -12.13
N GLY A 170 23.26 -2.06 -12.44
CA GLY A 170 24.36 -1.37 -11.81
C GLY A 170 25.43 -1.05 -12.84
N ARG A 171 26.21 0.01 -12.59
CA ARG A 171 27.38 0.32 -13.40
C ARG A 171 28.60 -0.34 -12.77
N GLY A 172 29.32 -1.11 -13.57
CA GLY A 172 30.57 -1.75 -13.17
C GLY A 172 31.75 -0.75 -13.12
N PRO A 173 32.93 -1.20 -12.66
CA PRO A 173 34.13 -0.37 -12.58
C PRO A 173 34.67 0.05 -13.96
N ASP A 174 34.31 -0.67 -15.01
CA ASP A 174 34.62 -0.34 -16.41
C ASP A 174 33.72 0.76 -16.99
N GLY A 175 32.71 1.20 -16.24
CA GLY A 175 31.75 2.22 -16.63
C GLY A 175 30.56 1.68 -17.44
N ASN A 176 30.52 0.38 -17.75
CA ASN A 176 29.42 -0.26 -18.46
C ASN A 176 28.27 -0.58 -17.51
N TRP A 177 27.06 -0.67 -18.06
CA TRP A 177 25.86 -1.09 -17.32
C TRP A 177 25.68 -2.61 -17.40
N TRP A 178 25.23 -3.20 -16.30
CA TRP A 178 25.02 -4.63 -16.15
C TRP A 178 23.67 -4.89 -15.52
N VAL A 179 23.00 -5.97 -15.92
CA VAL A 179 21.80 -6.46 -15.23
C VAL A 179 22.21 -7.36 -14.07
N LEU A 180 21.82 -6.95 -12.87
CA LEU A 180 22.06 -7.67 -11.62
C LEU A 180 20.96 -8.72 -11.36
N SER A 181 19.71 -8.41 -11.69
CA SER A 181 18.56 -9.29 -11.48
C SER A 181 17.34 -8.86 -12.31
N ASP A 182 16.54 -9.85 -12.70
CA ASP A 182 15.27 -9.69 -13.39
C ASP A 182 14.10 -9.95 -12.44
N ARG A 183 13.04 -9.16 -12.54
CA ARG A 183 11.77 -9.38 -11.83
C ARG A 183 10.60 -9.37 -12.81
N THR A 184 9.90 -10.49 -12.88
CA THR A 184 8.84 -10.79 -13.84
C THR A 184 7.60 -11.40 -13.20
N GLU A 185 7.62 -11.71 -11.90
CA GLU A 185 6.49 -12.26 -11.17
C GLU A 185 5.46 -11.17 -10.83
N ALA A 186 5.77 -10.38 -9.80
CA ALA A 186 4.94 -9.28 -9.30
C ALA A 186 5.82 -8.10 -8.86
N PRO A 187 6.63 -7.51 -9.77
CA PRO A 187 7.64 -6.51 -9.40
C PRO A 187 7.04 -5.25 -8.75
N SER A 188 7.52 -4.92 -7.54
CA SER A 188 7.20 -3.70 -6.78
C SER A 188 8.26 -2.61 -6.92
N GLY A 189 7.88 -1.38 -6.63
CA GLY A 189 8.74 -0.19 -6.61
C GLY A 189 8.33 0.94 -7.54
N ALA A 190 7.41 0.71 -8.48
CA ALA A 190 7.02 1.70 -9.48
C ALA A 190 6.22 2.86 -8.84
N GLY A 191 5.38 2.55 -7.85
CA GLY A 191 4.67 3.56 -7.07
C GLY A 191 5.63 4.38 -6.20
N PHE A 192 6.65 3.74 -5.63
CA PHE A 192 7.72 4.42 -4.88
C PHE A 192 8.58 5.33 -5.77
N ALA A 193 8.89 4.92 -7.00
CA ALA A 193 9.57 5.78 -7.98
C ALA A 193 8.76 7.05 -8.28
N LEU A 194 7.43 6.92 -8.40
CA LEU A 194 6.55 8.06 -8.60
C LEU A 194 6.48 8.97 -7.37
N GLU A 195 6.36 8.42 -6.17
CA GLU A 195 6.36 9.21 -4.92
C GLU A 195 7.70 9.90 -4.66
N ASN A 196 8.82 9.21 -4.91
CA ASN A 196 10.16 9.82 -4.88
C ASN A 196 10.22 11.01 -5.84
N ARG A 197 9.70 10.86 -7.07
CA ARG A 197 9.63 11.95 -8.05
C ARG A 197 8.82 13.15 -7.55
N VAL A 198 7.68 12.93 -6.92
CA VAL A 198 6.87 14.02 -6.37
C VAL A 198 7.59 14.69 -5.20
N ALA A 199 8.20 13.92 -4.30
CA ALA A 199 8.94 14.43 -3.16
C ALA A 199 10.15 15.29 -3.57
N THR A 200 10.99 14.79 -4.48
CA THR A 200 12.16 15.53 -5.00
C THR A 200 11.75 16.75 -5.81
N THR A 201 10.66 16.67 -6.60
CA THR A 201 10.11 17.83 -7.31
C THR A 201 9.64 18.92 -6.34
N ARG A 202 9.10 18.55 -5.17
CA ARG A 202 8.72 19.54 -4.13
C ARG A 202 9.93 20.15 -3.41
N ALA A 203 11.01 19.37 -3.22
CA ALA A 203 12.26 19.87 -2.66
C ALA A 203 12.98 20.83 -3.62
N PHE A 204 12.99 20.51 -4.92
CA PHE A 204 13.73 21.24 -5.95
C PHE A 204 12.84 21.76 -7.08
N SER A 205 11.73 22.42 -6.73
CA SER A 205 10.71 22.83 -7.71
C SER A 205 11.24 23.77 -8.80
N ASP A 206 12.11 24.69 -8.42
CA ASP A 206 12.84 25.62 -9.29
C ASP A 206 13.77 24.87 -10.25
N LEU A 207 14.59 23.96 -9.73
CA LEU A 207 15.48 23.16 -10.55
C LEU A 207 14.70 22.26 -11.50
N TYR A 208 13.66 21.56 -11.01
CA TYR A 208 12.89 20.60 -11.79
C TYR A 208 12.18 21.26 -12.97
N ALA A 209 11.63 22.46 -12.78
CA ALA A 209 10.99 23.23 -13.84
C ALA A 209 11.95 23.57 -14.99
N GLU A 210 13.25 23.68 -14.69
CA GLU A 210 14.27 24.07 -15.65
C GLU A 210 15.13 22.90 -16.17
N SER A 211 15.09 21.73 -15.52
CA SER A 211 16.03 20.62 -15.77
C SER A 211 15.59 19.61 -16.83
N HIS A 212 14.64 19.96 -17.70
CA HIS A 212 14.16 19.13 -18.81
C HIS A 212 14.02 17.63 -18.46
N VAL A 213 13.56 17.33 -17.25
CA VAL A 213 13.48 15.96 -16.73
C VAL A 213 12.28 15.26 -17.36
N HIS A 214 12.47 14.07 -17.93
CA HIS A 214 11.37 13.29 -18.49
C HIS A 214 10.32 12.94 -17.43
N ARG A 215 9.04 13.08 -17.79
CA ARG A 215 7.92 12.76 -16.88
C ARG A 215 7.60 11.28 -16.90
N LEU A 216 7.31 10.72 -15.72
CA LEU A 216 6.90 9.32 -15.57
C LEU A 216 5.45 9.07 -16.04
N ALA A 217 4.62 10.11 -16.10
CA ALA A 217 3.20 10.00 -16.43
C ALA A 217 2.93 9.33 -17.78
N GLY A 218 3.77 9.59 -18.80
CA GLY A 218 3.61 8.98 -20.13
C GLY A 218 3.74 7.45 -20.11
N PHE A 219 4.68 6.92 -19.33
CA PHE A 219 4.87 5.47 -19.15
C PHE A 219 3.63 4.82 -18.53
N PHE A 220 3.12 5.40 -17.44
CA PHE A 220 1.92 4.90 -16.76
C PHE A 220 0.65 5.03 -17.62
N GLY A 221 0.56 6.09 -18.43
CA GLY A 221 -0.56 6.30 -19.35
C GLY A 221 -0.59 5.24 -20.45
N ALA A 222 0.55 4.99 -21.10
CA ALA A 222 0.66 3.96 -22.11
C ALA A 222 0.34 2.56 -21.56
N PHE A 223 0.80 2.25 -20.35
CA PHE A 223 0.47 0.98 -19.69
C PHE A 223 -1.03 0.88 -19.35
N ARG A 224 -1.63 1.93 -18.79
CA ARG A 224 -3.07 1.99 -18.49
C ARG A 224 -3.90 1.75 -19.74
N ASP A 225 -3.58 2.45 -20.82
CA ASP A 225 -4.32 2.38 -22.09
C ASP A 225 -4.18 0.99 -22.72
N THR A 226 -3.03 0.33 -22.53
CA THR A 226 -2.81 -1.07 -22.96
C THR A 226 -3.70 -2.04 -22.18
N LEU A 227 -3.77 -1.91 -20.84
CA LEU A 227 -4.67 -2.73 -20.03
C LEU A 227 -6.16 -2.47 -20.35
N GLN A 228 -6.51 -1.24 -20.71
CA GLN A 228 -7.86 -0.92 -21.21
C GLN A 228 -8.17 -1.60 -22.55
N GLY A 229 -7.17 -1.73 -23.42
CA GLY A 229 -7.28 -2.48 -24.67
C GLY A 229 -7.46 -3.99 -24.48
N HIS A 230 -7.10 -4.56 -23.33
CA HIS A 230 -7.25 -6.00 -23.04
C HIS A 230 -8.63 -6.40 -22.50
N LYS A 231 -9.54 -5.45 -22.34
CA LYS A 231 -10.92 -5.76 -21.93
C LYS A 231 -11.62 -6.52 -23.05
N GLN A 232 -12.22 -7.67 -22.74
CA GLN A 232 -12.95 -8.47 -23.72
C GLN A 232 -14.36 -7.94 -23.96
N HIS A 233 -14.96 -7.39 -22.91
CA HIS A 233 -16.27 -6.77 -22.93
C HIS A 233 -16.23 -5.34 -22.37
N ALA A 234 -17.15 -4.48 -22.85
CA ALA A 234 -17.24 -3.10 -22.39
C ALA A 234 -17.44 -3.00 -20.87
N ASP A 235 -18.23 -3.91 -20.31
CA ASP A 235 -18.57 -3.99 -18.89
C ASP A 235 -17.49 -4.59 -18.01
N ASP A 236 -16.46 -5.21 -18.60
CA ASP A 236 -15.36 -5.79 -17.82
C ASP A 236 -14.71 -4.72 -16.96
N ARG A 237 -14.13 -5.15 -15.86
CA ARG A 237 -13.35 -4.26 -15.00
C ARG A 237 -11.87 -4.63 -15.04
N ILE A 238 -11.05 -3.62 -14.72
CA ILE A 238 -9.61 -3.77 -14.51
C ILE A 238 -9.37 -3.56 -13.01
N ALA A 239 -8.61 -4.47 -12.42
CA ALA A 239 -8.27 -4.40 -11.01
C ALA A 239 -6.81 -4.73 -10.75
N VAL A 240 -6.26 -4.13 -9.69
CA VAL A 240 -5.02 -4.54 -9.04
C VAL A 240 -5.39 -5.55 -7.96
N LEU A 241 -4.87 -6.77 -8.06
CA LEU A 241 -5.09 -7.85 -7.10
C LEU A 241 -3.95 -7.84 -6.06
N SER A 242 -4.29 -7.51 -4.82
CA SER A 242 -3.37 -7.35 -3.69
C SER A 242 -3.51 -8.50 -2.69
N PRO A 243 -2.42 -8.92 -2.01
CA PRO A 243 -2.48 -9.83 -0.86
C PRO A 243 -3.00 -9.17 0.44
N GLY A 244 -3.32 -7.88 0.42
CA GLY A 244 -3.89 -7.14 1.55
C GLY A 244 -2.89 -6.35 2.39
N ILE A 245 -3.39 -5.68 3.43
CA ILE A 245 -2.65 -4.70 4.26
C ILE A 245 -1.45 -5.28 5.00
N ALA A 246 -1.39 -6.60 5.17
CA ALA A 246 -0.30 -7.27 5.84
C ALA A 246 1.00 -7.23 5.03
N ASN A 247 0.92 -7.03 3.71
CA ASN A 247 2.07 -7.03 2.79
C ASN A 247 2.90 -5.74 2.87
N GLU A 248 4.21 -5.89 2.77
CA GLU A 248 5.20 -4.80 2.85
C GLU A 248 5.04 -3.69 1.79
N THR A 249 4.46 -4.02 0.63
CA THR A 249 4.27 -3.10 -0.50
C THR A 249 2.81 -2.74 -0.74
N TYR A 250 1.90 -3.03 0.23
CA TYR A 250 0.48 -2.69 0.11
C TYR A 250 0.21 -1.22 -0.22
N PHE A 251 0.98 -0.31 0.38
CA PHE A 251 0.90 1.13 0.09
C PHE A 251 1.00 1.40 -1.41
N GLU A 252 1.97 0.79 -2.09
CA GLU A 252 2.17 0.95 -3.53
C GLU A 252 0.98 0.41 -4.32
N HIS A 253 0.41 -0.73 -3.92
CA HIS A 253 -0.73 -1.33 -4.62
C HIS A 253 -1.93 -0.39 -4.61
N ALA A 254 -2.27 0.15 -3.43
CA ALA A 254 -3.35 1.11 -3.26
C ALA A 254 -3.06 2.42 -4.00
N TYR A 255 -1.82 2.89 -3.94
CA TYR A 255 -1.40 4.11 -4.61
C TYR A 255 -1.52 4.02 -6.14
N ILE A 256 -1.00 2.95 -6.75
CA ILE A 256 -1.04 2.74 -8.20
C ILE A 256 -2.47 2.51 -8.67
N ALA A 257 -3.27 1.72 -7.95
CA ALA A 257 -4.69 1.52 -8.28
C ALA A 257 -5.43 2.87 -8.36
N ARG A 258 -5.22 3.75 -7.38
CA ARG A 258 -5.77 5.12 -7.38
C ARG A 258 -5.21 5.98 -8.51
N TYR A 259 -3.90 5.93 -8.75
CA TYR A 259 -3.24 6.75 -9.77
C TYR A 259 -3.70 6.41 -11.20
N LEU A 260 -3.95 5.12 -11.48
CA LEU A 260 -4.42 4.65 -12.79
C LEU A 260 -5.94 4.56 -12.91
N GLY A 261 -6.67 4.67 -11.80
CA GLY A 261 -8.14 4.56 -11.77
C GLY A 261 -8.64 3.12 -11.87
N PHE A 262 -7.88 2.14 -11.37
CA PHE A 262 -8.28 0.74 -11.28
C PHE A 262 -8.89 0.41 -9.92
N MET A 263 -9.66 -0.68 -9.84
CA MET A 263 -10.08 -1.20 -8.55
C MET A 263 -8.90 -1.83 -7.81
N LEU A 264 -8.85 -1.66 -6.49
CA LEU A 264 -7.98 -2.44 -5.61
C LEU A 264 -8.82 -3.57 -5.04
N LEU A 265 -8.46 -4.82 -5.34
CA LEU A 265 -9.19 -6.01 -4.90
C LEU A 265 -8.24 -6.96 -4.17
N GLU A 266 -8.76 -7.73 -3.23
CA GLU A 266 -8.10 -8.87 -2.60
C GLU A 266 -8.74 -10.18 -3.08
N GLY A 267 -8.13 -11.33 -2.78
CA GLY A 267 -8.63 -12.64 -3.24
C GLY A 267 -10.09 -12.90 -2.85
N GLU A 268 -10.48 -12.45 -1.65
CA GLU A 268 -11.85 -12.54 -1.14
C GLU A 268 -12.83 -11.50 -1.70
N ASP A 269 -12.38 -10.55 -2.50
CA ASP A 269 -13.30 -9.69 -3.25
C ASP A 269 -13.80 -10.39 -4.53
N LEU A 270 -13.11 -11.47 -4.94
CA LEU A 270 -13.35 -12.16 -6.20
C LEU A 270 -14.04 -13.51 -5.99
N THR A 271 -14.71 -13.96 -7.05
CA THR A 271 -15.28 -15.29 -7.19
C THR A 271 -15.30 -15.68 -8.66
N VAL A 272 -15.28 -16.97 -8.96
CA VAL A 272 -15.39 -17.48 -10.33
C VAL A 272 -16.78 -18.09 -10.52
N VAL A 273 -17.51 -17.60 -11.52
CA VAL A 273 -18.85 -18.07 -11.88
C VAL A 273 -18.88 -18.32 -13.38
N ASP A 274 -19.29 -19.52 -13.78
CA ASP A 274 -19.34 -19.96 -15.18
C ASP A 274 -18.02 -19.70 -15.94
N GLY A 275 -16.89 -20.01 -15.28
CA GLY A 275 -15.55 -19.80 -15.83
C GLY A 275 -15.13 -18.33 -15.98
N ARG A 276 -15.85 -17.37 -15.39
CA ARG A 276 -15.53 -15.93 -15.42
C ARG A 276 -15.19 -15.40 -14.04
N VAL A 277 -14.15 -14.57 -13.97
CA VAL A 277 -13.81 -13.85 -12.73
C VAL A 277 -14.79 -12.71 -12.51
N MET A 278 -15.40 -12.69 -11.32
CA MET A 278 -16.39 -11.71 -10.89
C MET A 278 -15.94 -11.06 -9.59
N VAL A 279 -16.17 -9.75 -9.45
CA VAL A 279 -16.02 -9.04 -8.17
C VAL A 279 -17.37 -9.00 -7.44
N ARG A 280 -17.35 -9.29 -6.14
CA ARG A 280 -18.48 -9.09 -5.22
C ARG A 280 -18.66 -7.61 -4.93
N THR A 281 -19.82 -7.06 -5.28
CA THR A 281 -20.16 -5.67 -5.01
C THR A 281 -21.52 -5.57 -4.36
N VAL A 282 -21.77 -4.45 -3.69
CA VAL A 282 -23.08 -4.14 -3.09
C VAL A 282 -24.21 -4.01 -4.13
N ALA A 283 -23.88 -3.97 -5.42
CA ALA A 283 -24.84 -3.98 -6.53
C ALA A 283 -24.93 -5.35 -7.24
N GLY A 284 -24.36 -6.40 -6.64
CA GLY A 284 -24.25 -7.74 -7.22
C GLY A 284 -22.91 -8.01 -7.91
N LEU A 285 -22.77 -9.18 -8.53
CA LEU A 285 -21.55 -9.58 -9.20
C LEU A 285 -21.27 -8.75 -10.46
N LYS A 286 -20.02 -8.35 -10.67
CA LYS A 286 -19.56 -7.66 -11.89
C LYS A 286 -18.33 -8.34 -12.48
N PRO A 287 -18.22 -8.47 -13.81
CA PRO A 287 -17.09 -9.16 -14.42
C PRO A 287 -15.78 -8.38 -14.31
N VAL A 288 -14.68 -9.10 -14.12
CA VAL A 288 -13.32 -8.58 -14.13
C VAL A 288 -12.56 -9.26 -15.27
N GLY A 289 -12.21 -8.50 -16.29
CA GLY A 289 -11.53 -9.02 -17.48
C GLY A 289 -10.01 -8.91 -17.41
N VAL A 290 -9.48 -8.03 -16.57
CA VAL A 290 -8.03 -7.82 -16.43
C VAL A 290 -7.65 -7.69 -14.96
N LEU A 291 -6.71 -8.52 -14.51
CA LEU A 291 -6.15 -8.52 -13.16
C LEU A 291 -4.65 -8.22 -13.21
N TRP A 292 -4.24 -7.06 -12.71
CA TRP A 292 -2.84 -6.80 -12.41
C TRP A 292 -2.49 -7.37 -11.04
N ARG A 293 -1.86 -8.55 -11.05
CA ARG A 293 -1.52 -9.33 -9.86
C ARG A 293 -0.31 -8.75 -9.13
N ARG A 294 -0.40 -8.69 -7.80
CA ARG A 294 0.64 -8.21 -6.87
C ARG A 294 1.00 -9.22 -5.77
N LEU A 295 0.77 -10.51 -6.03
CA LEU A 295 1.05 -11.64 -5.15
C LEU A 295 1.64 -12.77 -5.98
N ASP A 296 2.47 -13.64 -5.41
CA ASP A 296 3.19 -14.70 -6.13
C ASP A 296 2.24 -15.72 -6.79
N ALA A 297 2.63 -16.28 -7.93
CA ALA A 297 1.72 -17.01 -8.80
C ALA A 297 1.13 -18.26 -8.12
N SER A 298 1.93 -18.93 -7.30
CA SER A 298 1.50 -20.11 -6.53
C SER A 298 0.33 -19.82 -5.59
N PHE A 299 0.19 -18.58 -5.10
CA PHE A 299 -0.88 -18.18 -4.19
C PHE A 299 -2.16 -17.75 -4.89
N ALA A 300 -2.18 -17.65 -6.22
CA ALA A 300 -3.32 -17.10 -6.96
C ALA A 300 -4.59 -17.97 -6.89
N ASP A 301 -4.45 -19.29 -6.85
CA ASP A 301 -5.59 -20.22 -6.84
C ASP A 301 -5.37 -21.38 -5.85
N PRO A 302 -6.13 -21.43 -4.74
CA PRO A 302 -6.01 -22.51 -3.78
C PRO A 302 -6.55 -23.86 -4.25
N LEU A 303 -7.35 -23.92 -5.32
CA LEU A 303 -7.86 -25.20 -5.83
C LEU A 303 -6.83 -25.95 -6.66
N GLU A 304 -6.11 -25.24 -7.54
CA GLU A 304 -5.22 -25.86 -8.53
C GLU A 304 -3.73 -25.64 -8.24
N LEU A 305 -3.36 -24.63 -7.44
CA LEU A 305 -1.95 -24.28 -7.18
C LEU A 305 -1.54 -24.58 -5.74
N ASN A 306 -1.90 -23.73 -4.79
CA ASN A 306 -1.49 -23.86 -3.38
C ASN A 306 -2.71 -23.86 -2.45
N GLN A 307 -3.08 -25.05 -1.96
CA GLN A 307 -4.23 -25.26 -1.07
C GLN A 307 -4.14 -24.49 0.26
N SER A 308 -2.94 -24.09 0.68
CA SER A 308 -2.73 -23.27 1.88
C SER A 308 -2.86 -21.77 1.63
N SER A 309 -3.15 -21.35 0.39
CA SER A 309 -3.33 -19.93 0.07
C SER A 309 -4.65 -19.37 0.63
N HIS A 310 -4.54 -18.29 1.39
CA HIS A 310 -5.67 -17.50 1.89
C HIS A 310 -5.84 -16.15 1.16
N ILE A 311 -4.97 -15.86 0.20
CA ILE A 311 -4.92 -14.56 -0.51
C ILE A 311 -5.31 -14.67 -1.99
N GLY A 312 -5.47 -15.91 -2.50
CA GLY A 312 -5.92 -16.20 -3.85
C GLY A 312 -7.45 -16.32 -3.95
N THR A 313 -7.92 -16.65 -5.14
CA THR A 313 -9.33 -16.89 -5.42
C THR A 313 -9.51 -18.26 -6.06
N PRO A 314 -10.34 -19.15 -5.47
CA PRO A 314 -10.67 -20.44 -6.06
C PRO A 314 -11.16 -20.32 -7.51
N GLY A 315 -10.56 -21.09 -8.43
CA GLY A 315 -10.99 -21.19 -9.83
C GLY A 315 -10.39 -20.15 -10.78
N ILE A 316 -9.43 -19.34 -10.33
CA ILE A 316 -8.70 -18.42 -11.21
C ILE A 316 -8.04 -19.15 -12.37
N VAL A 317 -7.45 -20.33 -12.14
CA VAL A 317 -6.78 -21.11 -13.19
C VAL A 317 -7.80 -21.65 -14.21
N GLU A 318 -8.98 -22.07 -13.77
CA GLU A 318 -10.09 -22.41 -14.66
C GLU A 318 -10.50 -21.21 -15.53
N ALA A 319 -10.66 -20.02 -14.95
CA ALA A 319 -11.04 -18.82 -15.70
C ALA A 319 -9.98 -18.40 -16.72
N LEU A 320 -8.70 -18.56 -16.39
CA LEU A 320 -7.59 -18.38 -17.33
C LEU A 320 -7.67 -19.37 -18.50
N ARG A 321 -7.92 -20.66 -18.22
CA ARG A 321 -8.07 -21.69 -19.26
C ARG A 321 -9.29 -21.44 -20.15
N ALA A 322 -10.36 -20.87 -19.60
CA ALA A 322 -11.52 -20.41 -20.37
C ALA A 322 -11.25 -19.13 -21.19
N GLY A 323 -10.10 -18.49 -20.99
CA GLY A 323 -9.72 -17.25 -21.66
C GLY A 323 -10.57 -16.05 -21.24
N SER A 324 -11.27 -16.09 -20.09
CA SER A 324 -12.22 -15.06 -19.67
C SER A 324 -11.59 -13.90 -18.90
N VAL A 325 -10.32 -14.06 -18.49
CA VAL A 325 -9.55 -13.08 -17.72
C VAL A 325 -8.11 -13.05 -18.22
N SER A 326 -7.53 -11.85 -18.28
CA SER A 326 -6.10 -11.64 -18.50
C SER A 326 -5.42 -11.31 -17.18
N ILE A 327 -4.38 -12.06 -16.80
CA ILE A 327 -3.57 -11.77 -15.61
C ILE A 327 -2.23 -11.16 -16.02
N VAL A 328 -1.86 -10.08 -15.34
CA VAL A 328 -0.65 -9.30 -15.59
C VAL A 328 0.24 -9.38 -14.35
N ASN A 329 1.45 -9.94 -14.38
CA ASN A 329 1.95 -10.86 -15.41
C ASN A 329 1.32 -12.25 -15.26
N ALA A 330 1.38 -13.04 -16.33
CA ALA A 330 0.84 -14.39 -16.38
C ALA A 330 1.33 -15.26 -15.20
N LEU A 331 0.51 -16.22 -14.77
CA LEU A 331 0.91 -17.16 -13.72
C LEU A 331 2.11 -17.99 -14.18
N GLY A 332 3.06 -18.22 -13.28
CA GLY A 332 4.26 -18.98 -13.56
C GLY A 332 5.42 -18.16 -14.13
N SER A 333 5.26 -16.84 -14.32
CA SER A 333 6.34 -15.95 -14.77
C SER A 333 7.53 -15.89 -13.80
N GLY A 334 7.33 -16.17 -12.50
CA GLY A 334 8.38 -16.18 -11.48
C GLY A 334 9.54 -17.13 -11.78
N ILE A 335 9.35 -18.15 -12.63
CA ILE A 335 10.44 -19.04 -13.05
C ILE A 335 11.60 -18.29 -13.70
N LEU A 336 11.34 -17.18 -14.40
CA LEU A 336 12.39 -16.38 -15.03
C LEU A 336 13.26 -15.62 -14.04
N GLU A 337 12.82 -15.44 -12.80
CA GLU A 337 13.61 -14.81 -11.73
C GLU A 337 14.67 -15.77 -11.15
N THR A 338 14.64 -17.04 -11.56
CA THR A 338 15.57 -18.08 -11.12
C THR A 338 17.01 -17.67 -11.40
N ARG A 339 17.82 -17.53 -10.35
CA ARG A 339 19.20 -17.07 -10.45
C ARG A 339 20.05 -17.87 -11.45
N ALA A 340 19.89 -19.19 -11.51
CA ALA A 340 20.62 -20.04 -12.44
C ALA A 340 20.35 -19.72 -13.92
N PHE A 341 19.20 -19.13 -14.28
CA PHE A 341 18.88 -18.79 -15.67
C PHE A 341 19.89 -17.79 -16.25
N LEU A 342 20.46 -16.90 -15.42
CA LEU A 342 21.45 -15.92 -15.84
C LEU A 342 22.65 -16.55 -16.56
N ALA A 343 23.05 -17.77 -16.17
CA ALA A 343 24.16 -18.50 -16.80
C ALA A 343 23.88 -18.89 -18.27
N PHE A 344 22.60 -19.04 -18.65
CA PHE A 344 22.18 -19.54 -19.95
C PHE A 344 21.69 -18.43 -20.89
N LEU A 345 21.28 -17.28 -20.35
CA LEU A 345 20.70 -16.19 -21.14
C LEU A 345 21.56 -15.71 -22.33
N PRO A 346 22.91 -15.64 -22.27
CA PRO A 346 23.70 -15.25 -23.44
C PRO A 346 23.55 -16.22 -24.62
N ALA A 347 23.59 -17.54 -24.36
CA ALA A 347 23.44 -18.55 -25.40
C ALA A 347 21.99 -18.59 -25.93
N ILE A 348 21.02 -18.43 -25.04
CA ILE A 348 19.60 -18.36 -25.38
C ILE A 348 19.30 -17.12 -26.23
N CYS A 349 19.91 -15.96 -25.92
CA CYS A 349 19.76 -14.73 -26.71
C CYS A 349 20.18 -14.92 -28.16
N ARG A 350 21.37 -15.51 -28.37
CA ARG A 350 21.84 -15.84 -29.72
C ARG A 350 20.91 -16.80 -30.45
N TYR A 351 20.39 -17.81 -29.75
CA TYR A 351 19.51 -18.81 -30.36
C TYR A 351 18.13 -18.25 -30.72
N ILE A 352 17.51 -17.48 -29.83
CA ILE A 352 16.14 -16.97 -30.00
C ILE A 352 16.09 -15.69 -30.85
N LEU A 353 17.02 -14.76 -30.62
CA LEU A 353 16.99 -13.43 -31.24
C LEU A 353 18.03 -13.27 -32.37
N GLY A 354 19.01 -14.17 -32.49
CA GLY A 354 20.07 -14.06 -33.48
C GLY A 354 21.09 -12.95 -33.19
N GLU A 355 21.08 -12.39 -31.98
CA GLU A 355 21.94 -11.28 -31.56
C GLU A 355 22.56 -11.55 -30.18
N GLU A 356 23.65 -10.82 -29.88
CA GLU A 356 24.24 -10.79 -28.54
C GLU A 356 23.41 -9.93 -27.58
N GLN A 357 23.60 -10.16 -26.28
CA GLN A 357 23.01 -9.30 -25.27
C GLN A 357 23.59 -7.89 -25.37
N LYS A 358 22.72 -6.90 -25.59
CA LYS A 358 23.06 -5.47 -25.57
C LYS A 358 23.45 -5.00 -24.17
N LEU A 359 22.83 -5.60 -23.15
CA LEU A 359 23.13 -5.35 -21.76
C LEU A 359 23.48 -6.68 -21.07
N PRO A 360 24.75 -6.92 -20.71
CA PRO A 360 25.17 -8.17 -20.13
C PRO A 360 24.62 -8.35 -18.71
N SER A 361 24.49 -9.60 -18.29
CA SER A 361 24.28 -9.94 -16.88
C SER A 361 25.59 -10.10 -16.14
N ILE A 362 25.53 -10.04 -14.81
CA ILE A 362 26.64 -10.48 -13.96
C ILE A 362 27.06 -11.91 -14.30
N ALA A 363 28.37 -12.15 -14.34
CA ALA A 363 28.92 -13.45 -14.67
C ALA A 363 28.44 -14.49 -13.66
N THR A 364 27.74 -15.51 -14.16
CA THR A 364 27.03 -16.50 -13.35
C THR A 364 27.30 -17.90 -13.89
N TRP A 365 27.62 -18.83 -13.00
CA TRP A 365 27.91 -20.23 -13.31
C TRP A 365 27.02 -21.14 -12.49
N TRP A 366 26.30 -22.05 -13.14
CA TRP A 366 25.51 -23.06 -12.44
C TRP A 366 26.36 -24.29 -12.09
N CYS A 367 26.51 -24.58 -10.80
CA CYS A 367 27.39 -25.64 -10.31
C CYS A 367 26.86 -27.07 -10.58
N GLY A 368 25.69 -27.20 -11.22
CA GLY A 368 25.17 -28.47 -11.70
C GLY A 368 26.00 -29.06 -12.84
N GLN A 369 26.64 -28.21 -13.65
CA GLN A 369 27.54 -28.65 -14.71
C GLN A 369 28.97 -28.78 -14.17
N GLU A 370 29.69 -29.80 -14.64
CA GLU A 370 30.99 -30.17 -14.06
C GLU A 370 32.09 -29.12 -14.33
N ALA A 371 32.12 -28.53 -15.53
CA ALA A 371 33.15 -27.55 -15.89
C ALA A 371 32.97 -26.25 -15.09
N GLU A 372 31.74 -25.79 -14.96
CA GLU A 372 31.27 -24.63 -14.22
C GLU A 372 31.56 -24.81 -12.73
N ARG A 373 31.25 -25.98 -12.17
CA ARG A 373 31.58 -26.34 -10.79
C ARG A 373 33.10 -26.29 -10.53
N ARG A 374 33.92 -26.83 -11.45
CA ARG A 374 35.39 -26.76 -11.37
C ARG A 374 35.89 -25.32 -11.43
N HIS A 375 35.29 -24.49 -12.28
CA HIS A 375 35.62 -23.06 -12.40
C HIS A 375 35.34 -22.30 -11.09
N VAL A 376 34.14 -22.49 -10.52
CA VAL A 376 33.74 -21.85 -9.26
C VAL A 376 34.65 -22.30 -8.11
N ALA A 377 34.94 -23.59 -8.00
CA ALA A 377 35.85 -24.13 -6.98
C ALA A 377 37.27 -23.54 -7.10
N GLY A 378 37.79 -23.40 -8.32
CA GLY A 378 39.12 -22.83 -8.58
C GLY A 378 39.24 -21.32 -8.34
N ASN A 379 38.11 -20.59 -8.35
CA ASN A 379 38.07 -19.13 -8.23
C ASN A 379 37.28 -18.66 -7.00
N ILE A 380 37.08 -19.53 -6.01
CA ILE A 380 36.13 -19.33 -4.91
C ILE A 380 36.28 -18.00 -4.16
N GLU A 381 37.49 -17.48 -4.03
CA GLU A 381 37.76 -16.23 -3.30
C GLU A 381 37.20 -14.99 -4.00
N ARG A 382 36.86 -15.09 -5.28
CA ARG A 382 36.23 -14.02 -6.08
C ARG A 382 34.75 -14.30 -6.36
N MET A 383 34.19 -15.34 -5.75
CA MET A 383 32.83 -15.79 -6.01
C MET A 383 31.91 -15.52 -4.82
N VAL A 384 30.69 -15.11 -5.13
CA VAL A 384 29.53 -15.23 -4.26
C VAL A 384 28.85 -16.55 -4.58
N ILE A 385 28.64 -17.40 -3.58
CA ILE A 385 27.93 -18.67 -3.73
C ILE A 385 26.56 -18.55 -3.09
N GLY A 386 25.52 -18.97 -3.81
CA GLY A 386 24.16 -18.97 -3.30
C GLY A 386 23.24 -19.95 -4.01
N PRO A 387 21.95 -19.99 -3.63
CA PRO A 387 21.00 -20.96 -4.16
C PRO A 387 20.67 -20.70 -5.64
N ALA A 388 20.72 -21.76 -6.45
CA ALA A 388 20.41 -21.73 -7.88
C ALA A 388 18.95 -21.36 -8.18
N TYR A 389 18.04 -21.79 -7.32
CA TYR A 389 16.58 -21.59 -7.45
C TYR A 389 16.07 -20.33 -6.74
N SER A 390 16.96 -19.49 -6.21
CA SER A 390 16.52 -18.22 -5.60
C SER A 390 15.95 -17.28 -6.66
N THR A 391 14.80 -16.68 -6.37
CA THR A 391 14.17 -15.60 -7.15
C THR A 391 14.61 -14.21 -6.67
N ARG A 392 15.44 -14.15 -5.62
CA ARG A 392 15.95 -12.89 -5.06
C ARG A 392 17.38 -12.61 -5.54
N PRO A 393 17.75 -11.34 -5.75
CA PRO A 393 19.14 -11.00 -6.00
C PRO A 393 20.02 -11.43 -4.83
N PHE A 394 21.27 -11.78 -5.10
CA PHE A 394 22.22 -12.29 -4.08
C PHE A 394 22.50 -11.30 -2.94
N PHE A 395 22.19 -10.02 -3.13
CA PHE A 395 22.31 -8.97 -2.12
C PHE A 395 20.99 -8.64 -1.40
N ASP A 396 19.94 -9.44 -1.59
CA ASP A 396 18.61 -9.26 -1.00
C ASP A 396 17.96 -10.62 -0.69
N ASP A 397 18.78 -11.61 -0.29
CA ASP A 397 18.36 -13.01 -0.06
C ASP A 397 18.54 -13.49 1.38
N GLU A 398 18.41 -12.57 2.33
CA GLU A 398 18.45 -12.87 3.79
C GLU A 398 19.75 -13.59 4.23
N GLY A 399 20.86 -13.34 3.54
CA GLY A 399 22.16 -13.92 3.85
C GLY A 399 22.34 -15.36 3.37
N GLN A 400 21.47 -15.85 2.48
CA GLN A 400 21.64 -17.16 1.84
C GLN A 400 22.82 -17.20 0.87
N SER A 401 23.23 -16.05 0.34
CA SER A 401 24.46 -15.90 -0.43
C SER A 401 25.63 -15.52 0.46
N VAL A 402 26.76 -16.21 0.25
CA VAL A 402 27.99 -16.00 1.03
C VAL A 402 29.17 -15.73 0.12
N LEU A 403 30.10 -14.89 0.59
CA LEU A 403 31.41 -14.77 -0.03
C LEU A 403 32.15 -16.10 0.15
N GLY A 404 32.69 -16.63 -0.95
CA GLY A 404 33.42 -17.89 -0.92
C GLY A 404 34.63 -17.88 0.02
N ALA A 405 35.25 -16.70 0.21
CA ALA A 405 36.33 -16.50 1.18
C ALA A 405 35.87 -16.70 2.64
N SER A 406 34.69 -16.18 3.02
CA SER A 406 34.16 -16.29 4.39
C SER A 406 33.73 -17.72 4.75
N PHE A 407 33.19 -18.47 3.78
CA PHE A 407 32.78 -19.87 4.00
C PHE A 407 33.98 -20.80 4.26
N ARG A 408 35.15 -20.48 3.69
CA ARG A 408 36.40 -21.24 3.89
C ARG A 408 36.86 -21.24 5.35
N GLU A 409 36.51 -20.20 6.11
CA GLU A 409 36.91 -20.03 7.51
C GLU A 409 35.92 -20.68 8.51
N SER A 410 34.67 -20.92 8.10
CA SER A 410 33.58 -21.31 9.01
C SER A 410 33.08 -22.77 8.88
N ALA A 411 33.50 -23.53 7.85
CA ALA A 411 32.92 -24.84 7.53
C ALA A 411 33.80 -26.05 7.90
N GLY A 412 33.16 -27.15 8.35
CA GLY A 412 33.81 -28.42 8.70
C GLY A 412 34.04 -29.41 7.54
N THR A 413 33.57 -29.08 6.32
CA THR A 413 33.76 -29.85 5.08
C THR A 413 34.45 -29.00 4.02
N SER A 414 35.20 -29.61 3.10
CA SER A 414 35.87 -28.84 2.04
C SER A 414 34.84 -28.24 1.06
N ILE A 415 35.13 -27.06 0.52
CA ILE A 415 34.28 -26.40 -0.49
C ILE A 415 34.03 -27.31 -1.70
N GLY A 416 35.04 -28.11 -2.09
CA GLY A 416 34.91 -29.06 -3.19
C GLY A 416 33.88 -30.17 -2.91
N GLU A 417 33.83 -30.69 -1.69
CA GLU A 417 32.83 -31.69 -1.28
C GLU A 417 31.42 -31.08 -1.25
N TRP A 418 31.28 -29.85 -0.74
CA TRP A 418 29.99 -29.15 -0.73
C TRP A 418 29.46 -28.91 -2.15
N LEU A 419 30.29 -28.36 -3.03
CA LEU A 419 29.92 -28.15 -4.43
C LEU A 419 29.63 -29.48 -5.16
N ALA A 420 30.32 -30.57 -4.80
CA ALA A 420 30.06 -31.89 -5.38
C ALA A 420 28.72 -32.49 -4.92
N ALA A 421 28.36 -32.31 -3.65
CA ALA A 421 27.12 -32.81 -3.08
C ALA A 421 25.89 -31.99 -3.53
N ASP A 422 26.00 -30.66 -3.55
CA ASP A 422 24.87 -29.75 -3.74
C ASP A 422 24.95 -28.92 -5.03
N GLY A 423 25.90 -29.19 -5.93
CA GLY A 423 26.17 -28.36 -7.11
C GLY A 423 24.94 -28.02 -7.96
N GLY A 424 24.01 -28.96 -8.16
CA GLY A 424 22.77 -28.70 -8.89
C GLY A 424 21.84 -27.66 -8.26
N LYS A 425 22.02 -27.35 -6.97
CA LYS A 425 21.26 -26.36 -6.19
C LYS A 425 22.04 -25.06 -5.97
N LEU A 426 23.25 -24.94 -6.52
CA LEU A 426 24.14 -23.81 -6.26
C LEU A 426 24.53 -23.09 -7.55
N VAL A 427 24.78 -21.79 -7.42
CA VAL A 427 25.42 -20.97 -8.44
C VAL A 427 26.60 -20.22 -7.83
N GLY A 428 27.63 -20.01 -8.64
CA GLY A 428 28.68 -19.02 -8.37
C GLY A 428 28.44 -17.77 -9.19
N GLN A 429 28.60 -16.59 -8.60
CA GLN A 429 28.55 -15.30 -9.27
C GLN A 429 29.81 -14.50 -8.96
N GLU A 430 30.36 -13.79 -9.93
CA GLU A 430 31.54 -12.95 -9.69
C GLU A 430 31.19 -11.77 -8.76
N VAL A 431 32.08 -11.45 -7.83
CA VAL A 431 31.92 -10.27 -6.96
C VAL A 431 32.06 -9.00 -7.82
N VAL A 432 30.94 -8.31 -8.03
CA VAL A 432 30.91 -7.04 -8.78
C VAL A 432 30.98 -5.84 -7.84
N THR A 433 31.76 -4.84 -8.23
CA THR A 433 31.78 -3.52 -7.61
C THR A 433 30.80 -2.60 -8.32
N LEU A 434 29.95 -1.93 -7.57
CA LEU A 434 28.96 -1.00 -8.09
C LEU A 434 29.50 0.43 -8.09
N SER A 435 29.04 1.25 -9.03
CA SER A 435 29.35 2.68 -9.05
C SER A 435 28.83 3.39 -7.80
N THR A 436 29.46 4.50 -7.48
CA THR A 436 29.01 5.41 -6.42
C THR A 436 28.23 6.59 -6.97
N THR A 437 27.31 7.10 -6.16
CA THR A 437 26.54 8.33 -6.44
C THR A 437 26.55 9.23 -5.20
N PRO A 438 26.47 10.56 -5.36
CA PRO A 438 26.46 11.46 -4.21
C PRO A 438 25.19 11.32 -3.37
N ALA A 439 25.36 11.00 -2.09
CA ALA A 439 24.31 11.00 -1.08
C ALA A 439 24.56 12.08 -0.02
N TRP A 440 23.49 12.71 0.48
CA TRP A 440 23.61 13.69 1.57
C TRP A 440 23.70 12.98 2.92
N VAL A 441 24.88 12.99 3.53
CA VAL A 441 25.18 12.26 4.78
C VAL A 441 25.89 13.20 5.74
N HIS A 442 25.32 13.40 6.93
CA HIS A 442 25.87 14.28 7.98
C HIS A 442 26.27 15.68 7.48
N GLY A 443 25.39 16.32 6.68
CA GLY A 443 25.60 17.70 6.22
C GLY A 443 26.57 17.85 5.04
N ARG A 444 26.96 16.76 4.36
CA ARG A 444 27.86 16.80 3.21
C ARG A 444 27.51 15.75 2.15
N LEU A 445 27.92 15.98 0.90
CA LEU A 445 27.87 14.95 -0.13
C LEU A 445 28.95 13.90 0.12
N THR A 446 28.52 12.63 0.17
CA THR A 446 29.39 11.47 0.39
C THR A 446 29.12 10.43 -0.70
N PRO A 447 30.15 9.85 -1.33
CA PRO A 447 29.96 8.79 -2.32
C PRO A 447 29.36 7.55 -1.64
N ARG A 448 28.27 7.03 -2.18
CA ARG A 448 27.66 5.78 -1.70
C ARG A 448 27.40 4.84 -2.89
N PRO A 449 27.62 3.53 -2.74
CA PRO A 449 27.33 2.57 -3.80
C PRO A 449 25.85 2.59 -4.15
N MET A 450 25.54 2.39 -5.43
CA MET A 450 24.15 2.38 -5.89
C MET A 450 23.82 1.25 -6.87
N SER A 451 22.56 0.83 -6.84
CA SER A 451 21.90 0.08 -7.89
C SER A 451 20.60 0.77 -8.28
N LEU A 452 20.13 0.52 -9.49
CA LEU A 452 18.97 1.17 -10.08
C LEU A 452 17.91 0.13 -10.44
N ARG A 453 16.71 0.27 -9.88
CA ARG A 453 15.53 -0.47 -10.34
C ARG A 453 14.83 0.30 -11.45
N VAL A 454 14.77 -0.32 -12.63
CA VAL A 454 14.12 0.21 -13.83
C VAL A 454 12.88 -0.61 -14.15
N PHE A 455 11.81 0.05 -14.60
CA PHE A 455 10.55 -0.62 -14.95
C PHE A 455 10.33 -0.66 -16.46
N ALA A 456 9.80 -1.78 -16.95
CA ALA A 456 9.41 -1.97 -18.33
C ALA A 456 7.92 -2.35 -18.39
N ALA A 457 7.18 -1.69 -19.28
CA ALA A 457 5.78 -1.98 -19.53
C ALA A 457 5.59 -2.33 -21.00
N ARG A 458 4.83 -3.39 -21.27
CA ARG A 458 4.36 -3.70 -22.62
C ARG A 458 3.26 -2.71 -22.99
N THR A 459 3.41 -2.11 -24.15
CA THR A 459 2.44 -1.19 -24.74
C THR A 459 1.97 -1.72 -26.09
N ARG A 460 0.95 -1.07 -26.68
CA ARG A 460 0.51 -1.38 -28.05
C ARG A 460 1.65 -1.32 -29.10
N ASP A 461 2.65 -0.48 -28.85
CA ASP A 461 3.78 -0.20 -29.76
C ASP A 461 5.04 -0.99 -29.37
N GLY A 462 4.92 -1.96 -28.45
CA GLY A 462 6.02 -2.77 -27.92
C GLY A 462 6.44 -2.39 -26.49
N TRP A 463 7.61 -2.85 -26.06
CA TRP A 463 8.13 -2.55 -24.72
C TRP A 463 8.56 -1.09 -24.59
N GLN A 464 8.08 -0.44 -23.53
CA GLN A 464 8.52 0.88 -23.12
C GLN A 464 9.26 0.79 -21.78
N ILE A 465 10.41 1.45 -21.70
CA ILE A 465 11.17 1.59 -20.45
C ILE A 465 10.76 2.90 -19.78
N MET A 466 10.48 2.86 -18.48
CA MET A 466 10.20 4.04 -17.68
C MET A 466 11.38 5.01 -17.79
N PRO A 467 11.20 6.30 -18.11
CA PRO A 467 12.31 7.27 -18.15
C PRO A 467 12.67 7.72 -16.73
N GLY A 468 13.22 6.77 -15.96
CA GLY A 468 13.55 6.88 -14.54
C GLY A 468 13.41 5.54 -13.83
N GLY A 469 13.16 5.61 -12.53
CA GLY A 469 13.10 4.47 -11.62
C GLY A 469 13.39 4.97 -10.20
N PHE A 470 13.94 4.11 -9.37
CA PHE A 470 14.58 4.58 -8.13
C PHE A 470 15.90 3.85 -7.92
N ALA A 471 16.86 4.58 -7.36
CA ALA A 471 18.15 4.02 -6.99
C ALA A 471 18.16 3.60 -5.52
N ARG A 472 18.66 2.41 -5.24
CA ARG A 472 18.99 1.96 -3.88
C ARG A 472 20.40 2.43 -3.58
N ILE A 473 20.57 3.19 -2.50
CA ILE A 473 21.83 3.78 -2.07
C ILE A 473 22.29 3.08 -0.80
N GLY A 474 23.46 2.43 -0.83
CA GLY A 474 24.00 1.69 0.31
C GLY A 474 24.29 2.59 1.52
N SER A 475 24.18 2.01 2.71
CA SER A 475 24.43 2.71 3.99
C SER A 475 25.91 2.90 4.31
N GLY A 476 26.79 2.02 3.81
CA GLY A 476 28.23 1.98 4.09
C GLY A 476 29.14 2.42 2.93
N ASP A 477 30.45 2.29 3.13
CA ASP A 477 31.49 2.58 2.13
C ASP A 477 31.85 1.35 1.27
N ASP A 478 31.36 0.15 1.64
CA ASP A 478 31.63 -1.08 0.91
C ASP A 478 30.83 -1.13 -0.40
N VAL A 479 31.56 -1.06 -1.51
CA VAL A 479 31.03 -1.01 -2.88
C VAL A 479 30.77 -2.38 -3.50
N ALA A 480 31.10 -3.46 -2.79
CA ALA A 480 30.72 -4.79 -3.24
C ALA A 480 29.19 -4.87 -3.25
N ALA A 481 28.61 -5.36 -4.35
CA ALA A 481 27.15 -5.45 -4.46
C ALA A 481 26.49 -6.21 -3.30
N ILE A 482 27.19 -7.20 -2.72
CA ILE A 482 26.72 -7.96 -1.56
C ILE A 482 26.52 -7.10 -0.30
N ALA A 483 27.26 -6.00 -0.16
CA ALA A 483 27.16 -5.08 0.98
C ALA A 483 25.83 -4.28 0.98
N MET A 484 25.08 -4.29 -0.13
CA MET A 484 23.75 -3.68 -0.18
C MET A 484 22.73 -4.37 0.74
N GLN A 485 23.03 -5.57 1.26
CA GLN A 485 22.23 -6.27 2.28
C GLN A 485 22.08 -5.49 3.59
N ALA A 486 23.02 -4.60 3.92
CA ALA A 486 23.01 -3.81 5.16
C ALA A 486 21.95 -2.70 5.19
N GLY A 487 21.08 -2.63 4.17
CA GLY A 487 20.07 -1.60 4.02
C GLY A 487 20.60 -0.32 3.37
N GLY A 488 19.70 0.64 3.16
CA GLY A 488 20.01 1.83 2.40
C GLY A 488 18.88 2.85 2.33
N THR A 489 19.12 3.91 1.59
CA THR A 489 18.10 4.92 1.24
C THR A 489 17.69 4.75 -0.22
N ALA A 490 16.51 5.28 -0.60
CA ALA A 490 16.01 5.26 -1.97
C ALA A 490 16.07 6.66 -2.56
N ALA A 491 16.76 6.83 -3.69
CA ALA A 491 16.83 8.09 -4.43
C ALA A 491 15.91 8.05 -5.66
N ASP A 492 15.36 9.21 -6.03
CA ASP A 492 14.75 9.41 -7.36
C ASP A 492 15.83 9.38 -8.44
N VAL A 493 15.44 9.03 -9.67
CA VAL A 493 16.33 8.96 -10.84
C VAL A 493 15.79 9.87 -11.92
N TRP A 494 16.56 10.89 -12.28
CA TRP A 494 16.22 11.89 -13.28
C TRP A 494 16.91 11.55 -14.59
N ILE A 495 16.11 11.23 -15.61
CA ILE A 495 16.58 11.20 -16.99
C ILE A 495 16.43 12.62 -17.54
N VAL A 496 17.55 13.22 -17.90
CA VAL A 496 17.66 14.65 -18.24
C VAL A 496 17.96 14.79 -19.73
N SER A 497 17.11 15.53 -20.42
CA SER A 497 17.32 15.88 -21.83
C SER A 497 18.09 17.19 -21.97
N ALA A 498 18.89 17.30 -23.03
CA ALA A 498 19.46 18.58 -23.45
C ALA A 498 18.39 19.56 -23.97
N LYS A 499 17.25 19.06 -24.44
CA LYS A 499 16.16 19.84 -25.04
C LYS A 499 14.91 19.84 -24.15
N PRO A 500 13.99 20.80 -24.30
CA PRO A 500 12.69 20.74 -23.65
C PRO A 500 11.97 19.43 -23.98
N VAL A 501 11.46 18.75 -22.95
CA VAL A 501 10.71 17.50 -23.06
C VAL A 501 9.20 17.73 -23.03
N ASP A 502 8.45 16.85 -23.68
CA ASP A 502 6.99 16.91 -23.68
C ASP A 502 6.41 16.74 -22.27
N ARG A 503 5.39 17.55 -21.97
CA ARG A 503 4.70 17.55 -20.68
C ARG A 503 3.48 16.63 -20.70
N THR A 504 3.71 15.35 -20.97
CA THR A 504 2.63 14.35 -20.97
C THR A 504 1.91 14.31 -19.62
N THR A 505 0.59 14.29 -19.67
CA THR A 505 -0.31 14.18 -18.53
C THR A 505 -1.20 12.96 -18.70
N LEU A 506 -1.62 12.34 -17.59
CA LEU A 506 -2.63 11.27 -17.61
C LEU A 506 -4.04 11.79 -17.83
N LEU A 507 -4.22 13.10 -17.70
CA LEU A 507 -5.51 13.75 -17.87
C LEU A 507 -5.86 13.79 -19.37
N PRO A 508 -7.09 13.41 -19.75
CA PRO A 508 -7.55 13.52 -21.13
C PRO A 508 -7.54 14.98 -21.59
N ALA A 509 -7.41 15.20 -22.90
CA ALA A 509 -7.55 16.54 -23.49
C ALA A 509 -8.93 17.13 -23.18
N GLU A 510 -9.01 18.44 -22.96
CA GLU A 510 -10.21 19.15 -22.47
C GLU A 510 -11.45 19.01 -23.37
N GLU A 511 -11.30 18.54 -24.61
CA GLU A 511 -12.35 18.56 -25.65
C GLU A 511 -13.50 17.57 -25.41
N SER A 512 -13.35 16.56 -24.54
CA SER A 512 -14.47 15.71 -24.10
C SER A 512 -14.20 15.09 -22.73
N PHE A 513 -15.13 15.22 -21.79
CA PHE A 513 -15.08 14.49 -20.52
C PHE A 513 -16.30 13.58 -20.37
N THR A 514 -16.07 12.34 -19.95
CA THR A 514 -17.13 11.44 -19.48
C THR A 514 -17.18 11.48 -17.96
N ARG A 515 -18.36 11.78 -17.41
CA ARG A 515 -18.56 11.62 -15.96
C ARG A 515 -18.59 10.13 -15.64
N ASN A 516 -17.48 9.59 -15.15
CA ASN A 516 -17.45 8.24 -14.64
C ASN A 516 -18.36 8.16 -13.41
N LEU A 517 -19.46 7.40 -13.53
CA LEU A 517 -20.21 6.98 -12.34
C LEU A 517 -19.27 6.10 -11.51
N PRO A 518 -19.18 6.31 -10.18
CA PRO A 518 -18.35 5.48 -9.33
C PRO A 518 -18.67 4.02 -9.58
N GLY A 519 -17.63 3.22 -9.79
CA GLY A 519 -17.78 1.77 -9.88
C GLY A 519 -18.57 1.24 -8.69
N SER A 520 -19.30 0.16 -8.90
CA SER A 520 -20.01 -0.56 -7.84
C SER A 520 -19.03 -0.91 -6.72
N LEU A 521 -19.31 -0.41 -5.52
CA LEU A 521 -18.47 -0.56 -4.32
C LEU A 521 -18.28 -2.06 -4.01
N PRO A 522 -17.03 -2.56 -3.91
CA PRO A 522 -16.77 -3.93 -3.46
C PRO A 522 -17.38 -4.20 -2.08
N SER A 523 -17.92 -5.39 -1.87
CA SER A 523 -18.64 -5.74 -0.62
C SER A 523 -17.76 -5.62 0.61
N ARG A 524 -16.50 -6.06 0.55
CA ARG A 524 -15.52 -5.90 1.63
C ARG A 524 -15.22 -4.44 1.97
N ALA A 525 -15.14 -3.57 0.96
CA ALA A 525 -14.95 -2.15 1.18
C ALA A 525 -16.17 -1.52 1.87
N ALA A 526 -17.38 -1.98 1.51
CA ALA A 526 -18.62 -1.59 2.19
C ALA A 526 -18.66 -2.09 3.64
N ASP A 527 -18.19 -3.32 3.89
CA ASP A 527 -18.11 -3.93 5.22
C ASP A 527 -17.16 -3.13 6.14
N ASN A 528 -15.95 -2.82 5.65
CA ASN A 528 -14.99 -1.99 6.38
C ASN A 528 -15.53 -0.58 6.66
N LEU A 529 -16.27 0.03 5.72
CA LEU A 529 -16.90 1.34 5.94
C LEU A 529 -18.01 1.25 7.00
N PHE A 530 -18.86 0.23 6.92
CA PHE A 530 -19.93 -0.01 7.88
C PHE A 530 -19.37 -0.20 9.29
N TRP A 531 -18.41 -1.11 9.46
CA TRP A 531 -17.78 -1.38 10.75
C TRP A 531 -16.95 -0.24 11.28
N LEU A 532 -16.22 0.50 10.43
CA LEU A 532 -15.55 1.72 10.85
C LEU A 532 -16.53 2.70 11.49
N GLY A 533 -17.69 2.90 10.87
CA GLY A 533 -18.74 3.77 11.42
C GLY A 533 -19.20 3.32 12.80
N ARG A 534 -19.38 2.00 12.98
CA ARG A 534 -19.75 1.40 14.26
C ARG A 534 -18.65 1.53 15.31
N TYR A 535 -17.41 1.17 15.01
CA TYR A 535 -16.31 1.23 15.97
C TYR A 535 -16.04 2.65 16.47
N ILE A 536 -16.15 3.66 15.59
CA ILE A 536 -16.00 5.07 15.95
C ILE A 536 -17.10 5.52 16.91
N GLU A 537 -18.37 5.20 16.64
CA GLU A 537 -19.47 5.57 17.52
C GLU A 537 -19.50 4.74 18.81
N ARG A 538 -19.00 3.49 18.79
CA ARG A 538 -18.81 2.67 19.99
C ARG A 538 -17.77 3.27 20.91
N ALA A 539 -16.64 3.69 20.36
CA ALA A 539 -15.61 4.41 21.12
C ALA A 539 -16.17 5.73 21.66
N GLU A 540 -16.90 6.50 20.85
CA GLU A 540 -17.54 7.73 21.30
C GLU A 540 -18.54 7.50 22.43
N GLY A 541 -19.37 6.45 22.33
CA GLY A 541 -20.34 6.06 23.34
C GLY A 541 -19.66 5.72 24.67
N ALA A 542 -18.65 4.86 24.64
CA ALA A 542 -17.86 4.49 25.81
C ALA A 542 -17.22 5.71 26.48
N LEU A 543 -16.58 6.58 25.70
CA LEU A 543 -15.96 7.82 26.20
C LEU A 543 -16.96 8.75 26.90
N ARG A 544 -18.20 8.86 26.38
CA ARG A 544 -19.24 9.71 26.99
C ARG A 544 -19.70 9.16 28.33
N VAL A 545 -19.91 7.85 28.44
CA VAL A 545 -20.30 7.20 29.71
C VAL A 545 -19.17 7.28 30.71
N LEU A 546 -17.93 6.94 30.31
CA LEU A 546 -16.74 7.02 31.17
C LEU A 546 -16.49 8.45 31.67
N ARG A 547 -16.66 9.47 30.81
CA ARG A 547 -16.54 10.88 31.22
C ARG A 547 -17.56 11.24 32.30
N ALA A 548 -18.82 10.85 32.10
CA ALA A 548 -19.90 11.13 33.05
C ALA A 548 -19.70 10.37 34.39
N TRP A 549 -19.19 9.14 34.32
CA TRP A 549 -18.85 8.32 35.47
C TRP A 549 -17.68 8.92 36.27
N HIS A 550 -16.56 9.21 35.59
CA HIS A 550 -15.36 9.77 36.23
C HIS A 550 -15.59 11.16 36.81
N GLY A 551 -16.44 11.99 36.20
CA GLY A 551 -16.80 13.30 36.75
C GLY A 551 -17.47 13.19 38.12
N ARG A 552 -18.43 12.27 38.27
CA ARG A 552 -19.11 12.01 39.56
C ARG A 552 -18.21 11.25 40.55
N PHE A 553 -17.35 10.37 40.06
CA PHE A 553 -16.35 9.70 40.89
C PHE A 553 -15.35 10.70 41.48
N ALA A 554 -14.98 11.76 40.75
CA ALA A 554 -14.10 12.82 41.25
C ALA A 554 -14.74 13.61 42.41
N GLU A 555 -16.06 13.80 42.38
CA GLU A 555 -16.80 14.51 43.44
C GLU A 555 -16.98 13.67 44.71
N SER A 556 -17.13 12.35 44.57
CA SER A 556 -17.54 11.45 45.65
C SER A 556 -16.44 10.54 46.20
N ALA A 557 -15.45 10.19 45.36
CA ALA A 557 -14.42 9.19 45.60
C ALA A 557 -14.92 7.79 46.06
N ASP A 558 -16.22 7.49 45.88
CA ASP A 558 -16.83 6.20 46.23
C ASP A 558 -17.46 5.55 44.99
N PRO A 559 -16.84 4.48 44.43
CA PRO A 559 -17.36 3.84 43.23
C PRO A 559 -18.63 3.02 43.50
N ASN A 560 -18.99 2.78 44.77
CA ASN A 560 -20.15 1.97 45.15
C ASN A 560 -21.41 2.80 45.38
N MET A 561 -21.37 4.12 45.17
CA MET A 561 -22.59 4.94 45.17
C MET A 561 -23.62 4.36 44.19
N PRO A 562 -24.93 4.34 44.53
CA PRO A 562 -25.94 3.64 43.73
C PRO A 562 -25.89 3.95 42.23
N LEU A 563 -25.73 5.22 41.86
CA LEU A 563 -25.60 5.65 40.46
C LEU A 563 -24.31 5.17 39.78
N LEU A 564 -23.16 5.29 40.46
CA LEU A 564 -21.86 4.86 39.90
C LEU A 564 -21.75 3.34 39.80
N LYS A 565 -22.37 2.61 40.73
CA LYS A 565 -22.48 1.17 40.70
C LYS A 565 -23.38 0.71 39.55
N ASP A 566 -24.57 1.31 39.40
CA ASP A 566 -25.49 0.98 38.31
C ASP A 566 -24.85 1.17 36.91
N VAL A 567 -24.12 2.27 36.74
CA VAL A 567 -23.39 2.55 35.48
C VAL A 567 -22.21 1.61 35.29
N SER A 568 -21.50 1.25 36.37
CA SER A 568 -20.42 0.24 36.31
C SER A 568 -20.98 -1.13 35.90
N ASP A 569 -22.14 -1.52 36.43
CA ASP A 569 -22.82 -2.77 36.08
C ASP A 569 -23.22 -2.78 34.60
N TYR A 570 -23.73 -1.64 34.07
CA TYR A 570 -24.01 -1.48 32.64
C TYR A 570 -22.75 -1.62 31.78
N LEU A 571 -21.68 -0.91 32.13
CA LEU A 571 -20.40 -0.96 31.40
C LEU A 571 -19.77 -2.36 31.44
N ALA A 572 -19.91 -3.08 32.56
CA ALA A 572 -19.42 -4.45 32.69
C ALA A 572 -20.11 -5.42 31.70
N VAL A 573 -21.41 -5.25 31.42
CA VAL A 573 -22.11 -6.04 30.39
C VAL A 573 -21.53 -5.79 28.99
N LEU A 574 -21.01 -4.59 28.74
CA LEU A 574 -20.34 -4.22 27.50
C LEU A 574 -18.84 -4.57 27.47
N GLY A 575 -18.31 -5.19 28.53
CA GLY A 575 -16.88 -5.50 28.66
C GLY A 575 -16.00 -4.26 28.88
N ILE A 576 -16.55 -3.19 29.45
CA ILE A 576 -15.83 -1.95 29.76
C ILE A 576 -15.61 -1.87 31.28
N SER A 577 -14.35 -1.88 31.71
CA SER A 577 -13.98 -1.73 33.12
C SER A 577 -14.00 -0.25 33.51
N THR A 578 -14.56 0.07 34.68
CA THR A 578 -14.45 1.42 35.30
C THR A 578 -13.23 1.54 36.22
N GLY A 579 -12.53 0.42 36.49
CA GLY A 579 -11.31 0.41 37.30
C GLY A 579 -10.09 0.95 36.56
N GLU A 580 -10.14 0.98 35.23
CA GLU A 580 -9.10 1.56 34.38
C GLU A 580 -9.58 2.90 33.81
N PRO A 581 -8.80 3.99 33.91
CA PRO A 581 -9.21 5.30 33.39
C PRO A 581 -9.43 5.32 31.88
N VAL A 582 -8.62 4.57 31.13
CA VAL A 582 -8.76 4.36 29.68
C VAL A 582 -8.73 2.85 29.44
N PRO A 583 -9.88 2.17 29.40
CA PRO A 583 -9.93 0.71 29.38
C PRO A 583 -9.38 0.09 28.07
N ASP A 584 -8.87 -1.14 28.15
CA ASP A 584 -8.39 -1.89 26.99
C ASP A 584 -9.45 -2.06 25.89
N SER A 585 -10.73 -2.20 26.26
CA SER A 585 -11.84 -2.32 25.29
C SER A 585 -12.06 -1.05 24.46
N LEU A 586 -11.74 0.12 25.02
CA LEU A 586 -11.74 1.38 24.27
C LEU A 586 -10.58 1.41 23.27
N LEU A 587 -9.38 0.99 23.68
CA LEU A 587 -8.23 0.86 22.76
C LEU A 587 -8.53 -0.13 21.63
N SER A 588 -9.12 -1.28 21.95
CA SER A 588 -9.53 -2.29 20.98
C SER A 588 -10.55 -1.75 19.96
N SER A 589 -11.51 -0.93 20.39
CA SER A 589 -12.47 -0.29 19.49
C SER A 589 -11.79 0.72 18.54
N ILE A 590 -10.86 1.53 19.06
CA ILE A 590 -10.09 2.48 18.25
C ILE A 590 -9.17 1.74 17.27
N ASP A 591 -8.53 0.66 17.70
CA ASP A 591 -7.65 -0.15 16.85
C ASP A 591 -8.45 -0.89 15.77
N SER A 592 -9.67 -1.35 16.08
CA SER A 592 -10.59 -1.93 15.08
C SER A 592 -11.04 -0.90 14.05
N ALA A 593 -11.28 0.34 14.47
CA ALA A 593 -11.54 1.47 13.56
C ALA A 593 -10.32 1.75 12.66
N LEU A 594 -9.10 1.78 13.22
CA LEU A 594 -7.87 1.95 12.45
C LEU A 594 -7.66 0.83 11.43
N PHE A 595 -7.88 -0.42 11.83
CA PHE A 595 -7.78 -1.58 10.95
C PHE A 595 -8.76 -1.46 9.78
N SER A 596 -10.04 -1.18 10.09
CA SER A 596 -11.08 -1.01 9.09
C SER A 596 -10.74 0.14 8.13
N ALA A 597 -10.31 1.30 8.64
CA ALA A 597 -9.88 2.42 7.81
C ALA A 597 -8.62 2.11 6.97
N GLY A 598 -7.70 1.28 7.47
CA GLY A 598 -6.50 0.86 6.78
C GLY A 598 -6.79 0.02 5.54
N ASN A 599 -7.79 -0.86 5.60
CA ASN A 599 -8.23 -1.70 4.48
C ASN A 599 -8.86 -0.89 3.32
N ILE A 600 -9.31 0.34 3.59
CA ILE A 600 -9.96 1.25 2.63
C ILE A 600 -9.25 2.61 2.59
N ARG A 601 -7.93 2.61 2.79
CA ARG A 601 -7.12 3.84 2.88
C ARG A 601 -7.22 4.73 1.65
N ASP A 602 -7.44 4.14 0.47
CA ASP A 602 -7.65 4.84 -0.80
C ASP A 602 -8.92 5.72 -0.81
N ARG A 603 -9.82 5.54 0.18
CA ARG A 603 -11.10 6.25 0.30
C ARG A 603 -11.09 7.43 1.27
N PHE A 604 -10.02 7.61 2.04
CA PHE A 604 -9.89 8.72 2.99
C PHE A 604 -8.99 9.82 2.46
N SER A 605 -9.26 11.05 2.90
CA SER A 605 -8.27 12.11 2.78
C SER A 605 -7.06 11.80 3.66
N PRO A 606 -5.87 12.28 3.29
CA PRO A 606 -4.69 12.20 4.15
C PRO A 606 -4.96 12.71 5.57
N ASP A 607 -5.69 13.82 5.70
CA ASP A 607 -6.03 14.43 6.99
C ASP A 607 -6.92 13.52 7.86
N GLY A 608 -7.90 12.84 7.25
CA GLY A 608 -8.76 11.90 7.97
C GLY A 608 -7.95 10.71 8.53
N TRP A 609 -7.01 10.19 7.75
CA TRP A 609 -6.09 9.13 8.21
C TRP A 609 -5.19 9.60 9.36
N LEU A 610 -4.62 10.81 9.25
CA LEU A 610 -3.78 11.40 10.30
C LEU A 610 -4.56 11.63 11.59
N ALA A 611 -5.80 12.12 11.52
CA ALA A 611 -6.65 12.35 12.68
C ALA A 611 -6.95 11.05 13.45
N LEU A 612 -7.22 9.95 12.73
CA LEU A 612 -7.49 8.65 13.36
C LEU A 612 -6.23 8.05 14.03
N ASN A 613 -5.07 8.20 13.39
CA ASN A 613 -3.79 7.77 13.98
C ASN A 613 -3.40 8.58 15.21
N ASP A 614 -3.62 9.90 15.17
CA ASP A 614 -3.39 10.79 16.31
C ASP A 614 -4.32 10.46 17.49
N LEU A 615 -5.58 10.08 17.22
CA LEU A 615 -6.50 9.57 18.23
C LEU A 615 -5.95 8.31 18.92
N SER A 616 -5.58 7.28 18.17
CA SER A 616 -5.05 6.03 18.74
C SER A 616 -3.77 6.26 19.55
N ARG A 617 -2.83 7.05 19.00
CA ARG A 617 -1.59 7.41 19.72
C ARG A 617 -1.89 8.12 21.04
N THR A 618 -2.84 9.06 21.03
CA THR A 618 -3.24 9.78 22.24
C THR A 618 -3.91 8.85 23.25
N ALA A 619 -4.81 7.97 22.81
CA ALA A 619 -5.50 7.02 23.69
C ALA A 619 -4.51 6.06 24.38
N ARG A 620 -3.54 5.50 23.64
CA ARG A 620 -2.50 4.64 24.21
C ARG A 620 -1.61 5.37 25.22
N LYS A 621 -1.26 6.63 24.93
CA LYS A 621 -0.53 7.47 25.88
C LYS A 621 -1.34 7.65 27.16
N PHE A 622 -2.62 7.98 27.04
CA PHE A 622 -3.48 8.18 28.21
C PHE A 622 -3.71 6.91 29.02
N HIS A 623 -3.87 5.76 28.38
CA HIS A 623 -3.93 4.48 29.06
C HIS A 623 -2.74 4.23 30.00
N ALA A 624 -1.53 4.66 29.60
CA ALA A 624 -0.34 4.49 30.43
C ALA A 624 -0.15 5.57 31.51
N THR A 625 -0.74 6.77 31.36
CA THR A 625 -0.38 7.93 32.20
C THR A 625 -1.51 8.52 33.04
N VAL A 626 -2.77 8.31 32.64
CA VAL A 626 -3.92 9.00 33.22
C VAL A 626 -4.41 8.29 34.48
N GLN A 627 -4.82 9.07 35.48
CA GLN A 627 -5.42 8.58 36.72
C GLN A 627 -6.95 8.70 36.72
N ALA A 628 -7.64 7.92 37.55
CA ALA A 628 -9.10 7.97 37.67
C ALA A 628 -9.60 9.32 38.26
N GLY A 629 -10.82 9.73 37.90
CA GLY A 629 -11.44 10.96 38.40
C GLY A 629 -11.27 12.13 37.42
N ASP A 630 -10.81 13.30 37.90
CA ASP A 630 -10.71 14.51 37.08
C ASP A 630 -9.78 14.36 35.88
N ASP A 631 -8.65 13.67 36.05
CA ASP A 631 -7.68 13.44 34.97
C ASP A 631 -8.28 12.56 33.86
N ALA A 632 -8.97 11.48 34.24
CA ALA A 632 -9.76 10.67 33.31
C ALA A 632 -10.84 11.49 32.59
N THR A 633 -11.58 12.33 33.30
CA THR A 633 -12.61 13.20 32.72
C THR A 633 -12.02 14.16 31.67
N HIS A 634 -10.86 14.73 31.96
CA HIS A 634 -10.12 15.57 31.02
C HIS A 634 -9.62 14.78 29.80
N ALA A 635 -9.06 13.58 30.02
CA ALA A 635 -8.61 12.68 28.97
C ALA A 635 -9.75 12.28 28.04
N MET A 636 -10.91 11.85 28.57
CA MET A 636 -12.09 11.52 27.78
C MET A 636 -12.55 12.71 26.93
N THR A 637 -12.49 13.93 27.48
CA THR A 637 -12.84 15.16 26.75
C THR A 637 -11.89 15.45 25.59
N ILE A 638 -10.58 15.20 25.75
CA ILE A 638 -9.61 15.32 24.66
C ILE A 638 -9.90 14.28 23.57
N LEU A 639 -10.12 13.02 23.95
CA LEU A 639 -10.40 11.93 23.00
C LEU A 639 -11.70 12.18 22.22
N LEU A 640 -12.76 12.65 22.88
CA LEU A 640 -14.01 13.04 22.23
C LEU A 640 -13.82 14.16 21.20
N ARG A 641 -12.99 15.17 21.50
CA ARG A 641 -12.67 16.24 20.54
C ARG A 641 -11.90 15.72 19.33
N LYS A 642 -10.96 14.79 19.53
CA LYS A 642 -10.20 14.16 18.43
C LYS A 642 -11.10 13.30 17.54
N LEU A 643 -11.99 12.51 18.14
CA LEU A 643 -13.02 11.75 17.42
C LEU A 643 -13.96 12.67 16.63
N ALA A 644 -14.42 13.77 17.22
CA ALA A 644 -15.23 14.76 16.53
C ALA A 644 -14.48 15.39 15.34
N GLY A 645 -13.18 15.64 15.49
CA GLY A 645 -12.30 16.09 14.40
C GLY A 645 -12.26 15.09 13.23
N PHE A 646 -12.06 13.80 13.53
CA PHE A 646 -12.12 12.74 12.52
C PHE A 646 -13.50 12.67 11.84
N ALA A 647 -14.58 12.63 12.63
CA ALA A 647 -15.94 12.57 12.11
C ALA A 647 -16.31 13.80 11.25
N GLY A 648 -15.83 14.98 11.62
CA GLY A 648 -15.98 16.22 10.85
C GLY A 648 -15.24 16.14 9.51
N LEU A 649 -13.97 15.74 9.52
CA LEU A 649 -13.17 15.58 8.30
C LEU A 649 -13.79 14.58 7.32
N VAL A 650 -14.32 13.46 7.84
CA VAL A 650 -15.01 12.47 7.01
C VAL A 650 -16.30 13.05 6.44
N HIS A 651 -17.08 13.78 7.24
CA HIS A 651 -18.33 14.41 6.79
C HIS A 651 -18.16 15.55 5.78
N GLU A 652 -17.06 16.29 5.87
CA GLU A 652 -16.76 17.40 4.96
C GLU A 652 -16.09 16.94 3.65
N ASN A 653 -15.19 15.96 3.72
CA ASN A 653 -14.33 15.61 2.57
C ASN A 653 -14.77 14.35 1.81
N MET A 654 -15.51 13.44 2.43
CA MET A 654 -15.93 12.21 1.75
C MET A 654 -17.12 12.48 0.83
N TYR A 655 -16.98 12.09 -0.45
CA TYR A 655 -18.08 12.23 -1.40
C TYR A 655 -19.26 11.31 -1.04
N ARG A 656 -20.49 11.84 -1.09
CA ARG A 656 -21.75 11.17 -0.69
C ARG A 656 -22.22 10.10 -1.68
N PHE A 657 -21.38 9.11 -1.96
CA PHE A 657 -21.69 7.91 -2.74
C PHE A 657 -22.02 6.73 -1.83
N THR A 658 -22.22 5.54 -2.42
CA THR A 658 -22.58 4.31 -1.70
C THR A 658 -21.70 4.04 -0.47
N GLY A 659 -20.38 4.26 -0.57
CA GLY A 659 -19.48 4.06 0.57
C GLY A 659 -19.78 4.95 1.77
N TRP A 660 -20.09 6.24 1.52
CA TRP A 660 -20.52 7.16 2.56
C TRP A 660 -21.77 6.64 3.29
N ARG A 661 -22.70 6.03 2.55
CA ARG A 661 -23.96 5.52 3.11
C ARG A 661 -23.72 4.37 4.07
N PHE A 662 -22.87 3.40 3.71
CA PHE A 662 -22.53 2.30 4.63
C PHE A 662 -21.88 2.81 5.91
N LEU A 663 -20.92 3.75 5.80
CA LEU A 663 -20.33 4.41 6.95
C LEU A 663 -21.38 5.10 7.83
N SER A 664 -22.23 5.91 7.21
CA SER A 664 -23.30 6.65 7.89
C SER A 664 -24.30 5.72 8.58
N ILE A 665 -24.78 4.68 7.90
CA ILE A 665 -25.69 3.68 8.47
C ILE A 665 -25.04 3.00 9.67
N GLY A 666 -23.78 2.58 9.56
CA GLY A 666 -23.04 2.00 10.69
C GLY A 666 -22.99 2.94 11.90
N ARG A 667 -22.71 4.23 11.66
CA ARG A 667 -22.69 5.23 12.73
C ARG A 667 -24.06 5.42 13.39
N TYR A 668 -25.10 5.66 12.59
CA TYR A 668 -26.45 5.90 13.11
C TYR A 668 -26.99 4.66 13.85
N LEU A 669 -26.70 3.47 13.33
CA LEU A 669 -27.14 2.21 13.95
C LEU A 669 -26.45 1.97 15.29
N GLU A 670 -25.12 2.14 15.37
CA GLU A 670 -24.41 1.99 16.65
C GLU A 670 -24.85 3.05 17.67
N ARG A 671 -25.02 4.31 17.25
CA ARG A 671 -25.50 5.37 18.14
C ARG A 671 -26.93 5.09 18.65
N GLY A 672 -27.80 4.60 17.78
CA GLY A 672 -29.16 4.20 18.11
C GLY A 672 -29.19 3.04 19.10
N LEU A 673 -28.34 2.02 18.89
CA LEU A 673 -28.16 0.90 19.83
C LEU A 673 -27.69 1.38 21.19
N HIS A 674 -26.64 2.23 21.22
CA HIS A 674 -26.08 2.74 22.46
C HIS A 674 -27.10 3.55 23.27
N MET A 675 -27.84 4.46 22.62
CA MET A 675 -28.87 5.26 23.31
C MET A 675 -30.04 4.38 23.78
N THR A 676 -30.48 3.41 22.97
CA THR A 676 -31.54 2.46 23.34
C THR A 676 -31.15 1.61 24.55
N GLY A 677 -29.91 1.11 24.57
CA GLY A 677 -29.36 0.32 25.68
C GLY A 677 -29.28 1.12 26.98
N LEU A 678 -28.76 2.35 26.92
CA LEU A 678 -28.70 3.27 28.06
C LEU A 678 -30.09 3.59 28.61
N LEU A 679 -31.05 3.94 27.75
CA LEU A 679 -32.42 4.22 28.17
C LEU A 679 -33.08 2.96 28.77
N GLY A 680 -32.87 1.78 28.18
CA GLY A 680 -33.40 0.52 28.71
C GLY A 680 -32.76 0.06 30.03
N HIS A 681 -31.55 0.52 30.35
CA HIS A 681 -30.87 0.22 31.61
C HIS A 681 -31.21 1.24 32.70
N MET A 682 -31.05 2.53 32.39
CA MET A 682 -31.10 3.64 33.35
C MET A 682 -32.48 4.33 33.44
N SER A 683 -33.51 3.80 32.75
CA SER A 683 -34.89 4.27 32.89
C SER A 683 -35.76 3.25 33.59
N GLY A 684 -36.64 3.73 34.46
CA GLY A 684 -37.62 2.91 35.16
C GLY A 684 -37.71 3.20 36.66
N PRO A 685 -38.56 2.46 37.39
CA PRO A 685 -38.77 2.68 38.83
C PRO A 685 -37.53 2.39 39.70
N GLU A 686 -36.64 1.51 39.22
CA GLU A 686 -35.42 1.08 39.93
C GLU A 686 -34.20 1.97 39.60
N ALA A 687 -34.37 2.99 38.75
CA ALA A 687 -33.26 3.86 38.36
C ALA A 687 -32.79 4.69 39.56
N PRO A 688 -31.48 4.74 39.85
CA PRO A 688 -30.96 5.49 40.99
C PRO A 688 -31.13 7.00 40.79
N ASP A 689 -31.15 7.75 41.90
CA ASP A 689 -31.20 9.22 41.87
C ASP A 689 -30.07 9.79 41.00
N GLY A 690 -30.40 10.73 40.13
CA GLY A 690 -29.48 11.35 39.18
C GLY A 690 -29.25 10.57 37.87
N ALA A 691 -29.86 9.39 37.69
CA ALA A 691 -29.75 8.61 36.45
C ALA A 691 -30.24 9.41 35.23
N TYR A 692 -31.38 10.10 35.35
CA TYR A 692 -31.94 10.92 34.27
C TYR A 692 -31.06 12.13 33.90
N ASP A 693 -30.41 12.77 34.88
CA ASP A 693 -29.46 13.86 34.62
C ASP A 693 -28.18 13.34 33.94
N MET A 694 -27.71 12.15 34.34
CA MET A 694 -26.59 11.49 33.67
C MET A 694 -26.94 11.10 32.22
N LEU A 695 -28.14 10.57 31.96
CA LEU A 695 -28.60 10.26 30.60
C LEU A 695 -28.58 11.51 29.71
N LEU A 696 -29.05 12.65 30.22
CA LEU A 696 -29.01 13.92 29.50
C LEU A 696 -27.57 14.42 29.25
N GLU A 697 -26.64 14.19 30.19
CA GLU A 697 -25.23 14.53 30.02
C GLU A 697 -24.55 13.66 28.96
N ILE A 698 -24.75 12.34 29.03
CA ILE A 698 -24.23 11.39 28.04
C ILE A 698 -24.80 11.72 26.65
N GLY A 699 -26.10 12.00 26.58
CA GLY A 699 -26.83 12.42 25.39
C GLY A 699 -26.60 13.87 24.96
N ASP A 700 -25.67 14.62 25.57
CA ASP A 700 -25.34 16.01 25.22
C ASP A 700 -26.56 16.95 25.15
N SER A 701 -27.57 16.65 25.97
CA SER A 701 -28.94 17.17 25.84
C SER A 701 -29.37 17.99 27.06
N VAL A 702 -28.50 18.24 28.04
CA VAL A 702 -28.80 19.00 29.26
C VAL A 702 -29.35 20.40 28.94
N MET A 703 -28.70 21.15 28.05
CA MET A 703 -29.14 22.50 27.70
C MET A 703 -30.44 22.50 26.88
N THR A 704 -30.61 21.51 26.01
CA THR A 704 -31.83 21.34 25.20
C THR A 704 -33.02 20.98 26.09
N HIS A 705 -32.83 20.06 27.03
CA HIS A 705 -33.85 19.67 28.01
C HIS A 705 -34.31 20.86 28.85
N ARG A 706 -33.38 21.60 29.45
CA ARG A 706 -33.67 22.81 30.26
C ARG A 706 -34.43 23.89 29.50
N ARG A 707 -34.28 23.96 28.17
CA ARG A 707 -34.99 24.93 27.32
C ARG A 707 -36.39 24.44 26.91
N ARG A 708 -36.55 23.13 26.72
CA ARG A 708 -37.76 22.53 26.17
C ARG A 708 -38.78 22.15 27.25
N TYR A 709 -38.31 21.84 28.47
CA TYR A 709 -39.16 21.44 29.58
C TYR A 709 -38.99 22.39 30.78
N ASN A 710 -40.12 22.90 31.28
CA ASN A 710 -40.18 23.73 32.49
C ASN A 710 -40.44 22.90 33.76
N VAL A 711 -40.12 21.60 33.72
CA VAL A 711 -40.36 20.64 34.81
C VAL A 711 -39.04 19.97 35.20
N ASN A 712 -39.01 19.37 36.39
CA ASN A 712 -37.87 18.57 36.83
C ASN A 712 -37.54 17.46 35.82
N THR A 713 -36.26 17.07 35.78
CA THR A 713 -35.81 15.93 34.99
C THR A 713 -36.56 14.67 35.41
N ALA A 714 -37.30 14.06 34.46
CA ALA A 714 -38.15 12.91 34.72
C ALA A 714 -38.18 11.98 33.51
N ALA A 715 -38.57 10.72 33.72
CA ALA A 715 -38.56 9.69 32.68
C ALA A 715 -39.28 10.11 31.37
N PRO A 716 -40.48 10.73 31.39
CA PRO A 716 -41.17 11.12 30.16
C PRO A 716 -40.42 12.20 29.37
N THR A 717 -39.80 13.17 30.06
CA THR A 717 -39.09 14.29 29.39
C THR A 717 -37.74 13.85 28.82
N VAL A 718 -37.05 12.93 29.50
CA VAL A 718 -35.83 12.30 28.99
C VAL A 718 -36.14 11.38 27.81
N THR A 719 -37.20 10.58 27.90
CA THR A 719 -37.64 9.70 26.83
C THR A 719 -38.09 10.48 25.59
N ASP A 720 -38.89 11.54 25.75
CA ASP A 720 -39.26 12.39 24.61
C ASP A 720 -38.01 12.91 23.90
N LEU A 721 -37.02 13.40 24.67
CA LEU A 721 -35.84 14.02 24.09
C LEU A 721 -34.80 13.03 23.52
N LEU A 722 -34.57 11.89 24.16
CA LEU A 722 -33.51 10.94 23.82
C LEU A 722 -34.00 9.70 23.06
N ALA A 723 -35.30 9.41 23.05
CA ALA A 723 -35.86 8.34 22.22
C ALA A 723 -36.64 8.89 21.02
N LEU A 724 -37.53 9.87 21.24
CA LEU A 724 -38.60 10.20 20.29
C LEU A 724 -38.42 11.54 19.56
N ASP A 725 -37.51 12.43 19.97
CA ASP A 725 -37.38 13.76 19.37
C ASP A 725 -36.71 13.70 17.98
N PRO A 726 -37.43 13.97 16.88
CA PRO A 726 -36.87 13.87 15.54
C PRO A 726 -35.84 14.97 15.22
N LEU A 727 -35.65 15.96 16.10
CA LEU A 727 -34.69 17.05 15.92
C LEU A 727 -33.40 16.86 16.71
N ASN A 728 -33.39 15.94 17.69
CA ASN A 728 -32.20 15.69 18.50
C ASN A 728 -31.26 14.70 17.80
N PRO A 729 -30.03 15.07 17.41
CA PRO A 729 -29.08 14.17 16.75
C PRO A 729 -28.66 12.95 17.57
N ARG A 730 -29.04 12.89 18.85
CA ARG A 730 -28.80 11.77 19.75
C ARG A 730 -30.01 10.88 19.97
N SER A 731 -31.20 11.30 19.52
CA SER A 731 -32.39 10.48 19.73
C SER A 731 -32.40 9.24 18.85
N VAL A 732 -33.05 8.18 19.34
CA VAL A 732 -33.20 6.94 18.57
C VAL A 732 -34.01 7.17 17.30
N LEU A 733 -35.10 7.96 17.37
CA LEU A 733 -35.92 8.29 16.20
C LEU A 733 -35.13 9.09 15.14
N TYR A 734 -34.27 10.02 15.55
CA TYR A 734 -33.40 10.73 14.62
C TYR A 734 -32.47 9.75 13.89
N GLN A 735 -31.86 8.79 14.60
CA GLN A 735 -30.98 7.82 13.95
C GLN A 735 -31.76 6.99 12.91
N LEU A 736 -32.97 6.52 13.24
CA LEU A 736 -33.83 5.77 12.31
C LEU A 736 -34.27 6.61 11.10
N ASN A 737 -34.52 7.92 11.29
CA ASN A 737 -34.80 8.83 10.18
C ASN A 737 -33.64 8.87 9.18
N GLU A 738 -32.40 9.00 9.68
CA GLU A 738 -31.22 9.06 8.82
C GLU A 738 -30.90 7.69 8.20
N ILE A 739 -31.01 6.59 8.94
CA ILE A 739 -30.87 5.23 8.38
C ILE A 739 -31.85 5.05 7.22
N LYS A 740 -33.13 5.33 7.43
CA LYS A 740 -34.16 5.22 6.37
C LYS A 740 -33.77 5.99 5.10
N LYS A 741 -33.32 7.24 5.23
CA LYS A 741 -32.89 8.07 4.09
C LYS A 741 -31.73 7.43 3.33
N GLU A 742 -30.73 6.93 4.04
CA GLU A 742 -29.55 6.33 3.41
C GLU A 742 -29.86 4.98 2.76
N VAL A 743 -30.71 4.15 3.39
CA VAL A 743 -31.14 2.85 2.88
C VAL A 743 -31.92 2.96 1.58
N GLU A 744 -32.82 3.95 1.46
CA GLU A 744 -33.60 4.20 0.25
C GLU A 744 -32.70 4.46 -0.98
N LEU A 745 -31.50 5.00 -0.75
CA LEU A 745 -30.57 5.33 -1.82
C LEU A 745 -29.61 4.18 -2.15
N LEU A 746 -29.56 3.10 -1.36
CA LEU A 746 -28.65 1.98 -1.63
C LEU A 746 -29.02 1.25 -2.94
N PRO A 747 -28.03 0.63 -3.62
CA PRO A 747 -28.31 -0.24 -4.77
C PRO A 747 -29.32 -1.32 -4.40
N ASN A 748 -30.25 -1.65 -5.29
CA ASN A 748 -31.27 -2.68 -5.06
C ASN A 748 -32.17 -2.42 -3.83
N ALA A 749 -32.28 -1.18 -3.32
CA ALA A 749 -33.27 -0.82 -2.31
C ALA A 749 -34.71 -1.14 -2.76
N PHE A 750 -34.95 -1.05 -4.07
CA PHE A 750 -36.12 -1.58 -4.73
C PHE A 750 -35.72 -2.67 -5.73
N VAL A 751 -36.39 -3.82 -5.65
CA VAL A 751 -36.25 -4.94 -6.58
C VAL A 751 -37.61 -5.19 -7.22
N ASN A 752 -37.69 -5.04 -8.55
CA ASN A 752 -38.93 -5.18 -9.32
C ASN A 752 -40.10 -4.32 -8.77
N GLY A 753 -39.78 -3.10 -8.34
CA GLY A 753 -40.77 -2.16 -7.77
C GLY A 753 -41.16 -2.43 -6.31
N GLN A 754 -40.61 -3.47 -5.67
CA GLN A 754 -40.85 -3.78 -4.25
C GLN A 754 -39.65 -3.40 -3.39
N MET A 755 -39.89 -2.93 -2.16
CA MET A 755 -38.82 -2.71 -1.18
C MET A 755 -38.07 -4.02 -0.91
N SER A 756 -36.74 -3.95 -0.89
CA SER A 756 -35.89 -5.06 -0.46
C SER A 756 -36.20 -5.47 0.99
N PRO A 757 -35.85 -6.71 1.42
CA PRO A 757 -36.06 -7.14 2.81
C PRO A 757 -35.48 -6.15 3.82
N PHE A 758 -34.26 -5.68 3.58
CA PHE A 758 -33.59 -4.69 4.43
C PHE A 758 -34.32 -3.35 4.48
N TYR A 759 -34.77 -2.83 3.34
CA TYR A 759 -35.51 -1.57 3.34
C TYR A 759 -36.89 -1.69 3.99
N ARG A 760 -37.59 -2.81 3.80
CA ARG A 760 -38.86 -3.09 4.45
C ARG A 760 -38.73 -3.13 5.98
N GLU A 761 -37.70 -3.80 6.48
CA GLU A 761 -37.45 -3.89 7.92
C GLU A 761 -37.08 -2.52 8.52
N THR A 762 -36.26 -1.75 7.80
CA THR A 762 -35.96 -0.35 8.16
C THR A 762 -37.24 0.47 8.29
N MET A 763 -38.16 0.34 7.33
CA MET A 763 -39.45 1.04 7.34
C MET A 763 -40.37 0.58 8.47
N ARG A 764 -40.40 -0.72 8.79
CA ARG A 764 -41.17 -1.28 9.92
C ARG A 764 -40.69 -0.68 11.23
N LEU A 765 -39.38 -0.71 11.48
CA LEU A 765 -38.77 -0.24 12.71
C LEU A 765 -38.95 1.27 12.89
N HIS A 766 -38.68 2.04 11.82
CA HIS A 766 -38.89 3.49 11.80
C HIS A 766 -40.33 3.86 12.12
N SER A 767 -41.30 3.27 11.40
CA SER A 767 -42.72 3.59 11.58
C SER A 767 -43.23 3.18 12.96
N GLY A 768 -42.72 2.06 13.50
CA GLY A 768 -43.08 1.58 14.83
C GLY A 768 -42.67 2.52 15.95
N LEU A 769 -41.47 3.12 15.87
CA LEU A 769 -41.02 4.11 16.87
C LEU A 769 -41.66 5.48 16.66
N ALA A 770 -41.87 5.90 15.41
CA ALA A 770 -42.38 7.23 15.06
C ALA A 770 -43.81 7.52 15.58
N ILE A 771 -44.57 6.47 15.93
CA ILE A 771 -45.93 6.58 16.46
C ILE A 771 -46.02 6.44 17.98
N MET A 772 -44.89 6.18 18.66
CA MET A 772 -44.86 5.99 20.11
C MET A 772 -44.96 7.34 20.84
N THR A 773 -45.55 7.32 22.04
CA THR A 773 -45.49 8.43 23.00
C THR A 773 -44.56 8.09 24.17
N PRO A 774 -44.05 9.08 24.92
CA PRO A 774 -43.15 8.81 26.04
C PRO A 774 -43.72 7.86 27.10
N GLU A 775 -45.03 7.86 27.30
CA GLU A 775 -45.72 6.98 28.26
C GLU A 775 -45.77 5.52 27.81
N GLN A 776 -45.64 5.26 26.50
CA GLN A 776 -45.63 3.92 25.93
C GLN A 776 -44.23 3.28 25.93
N MET A 777 -43.19 4.07 26.22
CA MET A 777 -41.80 3.63 26.21
C MET A 777 -41.41 3.09 27.58
N ASP A 778 -41.30 1.76 27.68
CA ASP A 778 -40.84 1.06 28.87
C ASP A 778 -39.59 0.22 28.60
N ARG A 779 -39.09 -0.45 29.63
CA ARG A 779 -37.89 -1.31 29.55
C ARG A 779 -38.06 -2.45 28.54
N ALA A 780 -39.27 -2.99 28.36
CA ALA A 780 -39.53 -4.06 27.41
C ALA A 780 -39.51 -3.54 25.96
N VAL A 781 -40.02 -2.33 25.72
CA VAL A 781 -39.95 -1.64 24.43
C VAL A 781 -38.49 -1.34 24.07
N TYR A 782 -37.69 -0.78 24.98
CA TYR A 782 -36.27 -0.55 24.72
C TYR A 782 -35.51 -1.85 24.42
N ARG A 783 -35.77 -2.92 25.16
CA ARG A 783 -35.14 -4.23 24.91
C ARG A 783 -35.50 -4.78 23.53
N ARG A 784 -36.78 -4.67 23.12
CA ARG A 784 -37.22 -5.10 21.78
C ARG A 784 -36.59 -4.23 20.68
N LEU A 785 -36.54 -2.91 20.88
CA LEU A 785 -35.93 -1.98 19.94
C LEU A 785 -34.43 -2.27 19.75
N MET A 786 -33.72 -2.64 20.83
CA MET A 786 -32.32 -3.07 20.76
C MET A 786 -32.15 -4.33 19.90
N GLN A 787 -32.98 -5.35 20.14
CA GLN A 787 -32.99 -6.59 19.33
C GLN A 787 -33.31 -6.32 17.85
N ASP A 788 -34.27 -5.43 17.59
CA ASP A 788 -34.66 -5.05 16.23
C ASP A 788 -33.52 -4.29 15.50
N LEU A 789 -32.78 -3.42 16.21
CA LEU A 789 -31.61 -2.72 15.66
C LEU A 789 -30.43 -3.67 15.41
N GLU A 790 -30.22 -4.67 16.28
CA GLU A 790 -29.23 -5.73 16.07
C GLU A 790 -29.59 -6.55 14.83
N HIS A 791 -30.85 -6.97 14.71
CA HIS A 791 -31.35 -7.69 13.55
C HIS A 791 -31.21 -6.87 12.26
N LEU A 792 -31.44 -5.55 12.31
CA LEU A 792 -31.24 -4.67 11.17
C LEU A 792 -29.78 -4.67 10.67
N SER A 793 -28.82 -4.76 11.59
CA SER A 793 -27.40 -4.91 11.22
C SER A 793 -27.11 -6.24 10.53
N GLU A 794 -27.65 -7.34 11.05
CA GLU A 794 -27.47 -8.66 10.45
C GLU A 794 -28.06 -8.70 9.03
N LEU A 795 -29.24 -8.11 8.86
CA LEU A 795 -29.92 -8.04 7.58
C LEU A 795 -29.16 -7.19 6.55
N LEU A 796 -28.51 -6.10 6.98
CA LEU A 796 -27.61 -5.32 6.13
C LEU A 796 -26.43 -6.19 5.65
N ALA A 797 -25.79 -6.91 6.57
CA ALA A 797 -24.65 -7.76 6.26
C ALA A 797 -25.02 -8.85 5.24
N GLN A 798 -26.10 -9.58 5.50
CA GLN A 798 -26.62 -10.61 4.59
C GLN A 798 -27.01 -10.06 3.21
N THR A 799 -27.50 -8.82 3.15
CA THR A 799 -27.97 -8.23 1.89
C THR A 799 -26.82 -7.73 1.00
N TYR A 800 -25.76 -7.18 1.59
CA TYR A 800 -24.75 -6.42 0.83
C TYR A 800 -23.31 -6.89 1.01
N LEU A 801 -22.97 -7.50 2.14
CA LEU A 801 -21.59 -7.72 2.57
C LEU A 801 -21.11 -9.14 2.29
N GLY A 802 -22.03 -10.09 2.18
CA GLY A 802 -21.75 -11.50 1.90
C GLY A 802 -22.04 -12.34 3.12
#